data_AF-Q38AY3-F1
#
_entry.id   AF-Q38AY3-F1
#
_cell.length_a   1.000
_cell.length_b   1.000
_cell.length_c   1.000
_cell.angle_alpha   90.00
_cell.angle_beta   90.00
_cell.angle_gamma   90.00
#
_symmetry.space_group_name_H-M   'P 1'
#
loop_
_entity.id
_entity.type
_entity.pdbx_description
1 polymer ?
#
loop_
_entity_poly.entity_id
_entity_poly.type
_entity_poly.pdbx_seq_one_letter_code
_entity_poly.pdbx_strand_id
1 'polypeptide(L)'
;MLTVTEDKISIPLIPDAELCDVRIGVTDPALFFSIKLEKPSQVLIEFQEFNTASRCVLLLSPTDPHPSKHTAVWKHLSPDPNKMLTILPADPSYSLGTLYLAVRYVEDNGNSFIRLKLTLRDSYEAEWYSLINKSLYCGSWLGFYYHGFGRVIYGLDARNVEEGAVRWSAHSLRKQNSRSYRREEATPVARASLLGVSRREVSWSIIALPLLTAEVYEGEWVNGKKEGLGVYQWSDRSYWGMWKEGMREGFGVFCTSNGLHYEGEWHLDNKHGLGKAFYPDGSRYQGHWEDDVRSGEGLFVYSSGVAVTGKWENDELCPEVRANYPDGSFYVGEWTKGCRHGNGTHTDAPGNVFVGKWEDDKRTGEGKLTFANGVVCVADWENGQRQGGVFTFPNGEVYVGGWNDESLCREGIGCCTYPNGDKYEGSWKDDKRHGFGKFVETGLNRSYAGEWFKGVRCGLGVQRAVDGTYHGEFEDDVRCGEGYYQGCNGSMYRGSWKGDRQVGHGIALEGETGTQYEGLFLLGKLESYGTSRSAEDIYEGTWLDGKRQGVGVASFPDGTVLRCLWHQGASQDGFVHYRYNNGDVYEGDWSNGGRCGSGTLRYADGSVYVGEWRNDKPHGCGCFTDACGETHVGEWCSGTQKDVRGKIQFIDGSMYEGDVCNRRPHGKGRLCYPDGTVFDGTFKNGIYAA
;
A
#
# COMPACT_ATOMS: atom_id res chain seq x y z
N MET A 1 4.38 46.38 -44.37
CA MET A 1 4.15 47.08 -43.08
C MET A 1 3.41 46.12 -42.18
N LEU A 2 4.08 45.53 -41.18
CA LEU A 2 3.40 44.86 -40.08
C LEU A 2 2.99 45.97 -39.11
N THR A 3 1.71 46.34 -39.09
CA THR A 3 1.12 47.13 -37.99
C THR A 3 1.01 46.19 -36.78
N VAL A 4 2.11 46.04 -36.04
CA VAL A 4 2.14 45.26 -34.78
C VAL A 4 1.66 46.17 -33.65
N THR A 5 0.39 46.56 -33.68
CA THR A 5 -0.18 47.43 -32.63
C THR A 5 -1.35 46.80 -31.90
N GLU A 6 -2.17 45.99 -32.56
CA GLU A 6 -3.42 45.50 -31.95
C GLU A 6 -3.15 44.53 -30.79
N ASP A 7 -2.21 43.60 -30.92
CA ASP A 7 -1.97 42.60 -29.89
C ASP A 7 -0.87 42.98 -28.88
N LYS A 8 -0.21 44.14 -29.05
CA LYS A 8 0.98 44.54 -28.26
C LYS A 8 2.02 43.42 -28.13
N ILE A 9 2.13 42.51 -29.10
CA ILE A 9 3.08 41.38 -29.02
C ILE A 9 4.49 41.92 -29.26
N SER A 10 5.41 41.65 -28.33
CA SER A 10 6.82 42.01 -28.49
C SER A 10 7.42 41.25 -29.69
N ILE A 11 8.03 41.97 -30.63
CA ILE A 11 8.67 41.40 -31.80
C ILE A 11 10.03 40.81 -31.39
N PRO A 12 10.30 39.51 -31.63
CA PRO A 12 11.61 38.95 -31.35
C PRO A 12 12.66 39.57 -32.29
N LEU A 13 13.66 40.25 -31.72
CA LEU A 13 14.81 40.74 -32.46
C LEU A 13 15.84 39.62 -32.56
N ILE A 14 16.18 39.25 -33.80
CA ILE A 14 17.23 38.27 -34.08
C ILE A 14 18.58 39.02 -34.11
N PRO A 15 19.59 38.58 -33.34
CA PRO A 15 20.94 39.15 -33.43
C PRO A 15 21.46 39.13 -34.86
N ASP A 16 22.22 40.16 -35.23
CA ASP A 16 22.81 40.40 -36.55
C ASP A 16 21.82 40.60 -37.71
N ALA A 17 20.51 40.53 -37.44
CA ALA A 17 19.46 40.91 -38.38
C ALA A 17 19.11 42.40 -38.22
N GLU A 18 19.11 43.13 -39.34
CA GLU A 18 18.62 44.50 -39.37
C GLU A 18 17.09 44.51 -39.49
N LEU A 19 16.43 45.28 -38.63
CA LEU A 19 15.01 45.54 -38.76
C LEU A 19 14.78 46.43 -39.99
N CYS A 20 13.77 46.10 -40.80
CA CYS A 20 13.31 47.00 -41.87
C CYS A 20 12.88 48.35 -41.29
N ASP A 21 12.88 49.42 -42.09
CA ASP A 21 12.43 50.73 -41.62
C ASP A 21 10.99 50.67 -41.10
N VAL A 22 10.82 50.93 -39.80
CA VAL A 22 9.51 50.93 -39.14
C VAL A 22 9.10 52.36 -38.86
N ARG A 23 7.84 52.69 -39.20
CA ARG A 23 7.25 53.98 -38.85
C ARG A 23 6.86 53.96 -37.37
N ILE A 24 7.25 55.01 -36.64
CA ILE A 24 6.79 55.29 -35.27
C ILE A 24 6.28 56.73 -35.21
N GLY A 25 5.24 57.02 -34.44
CA GLY A 25 4.71 58.39 -34.35
C GLY A 25 3.49 58.48 -33.44
N VAL A 26 2.80 59.61 -33.45
CA VAL A 26 1.68 59.85 -32.52
C VAL A 26 0.56 58.82 -32.62
N THR A 27 0.28 58.30 -33.82
CA THR A 27 -0.76 57.28 -34.04
C THR A 27 -0.35 55.89 -33.59
N ASP A 28 0.95 55.62 -33.52
CA ASP A 28 1.55 54.37 -33.08
C ASP A 28 2.81 54.69 -32.26
N PRO A 29 2.62 55.02 -30.98
CA PRO A 29 3.65 55.70 -30.21
C PRO A 29 4.72 54.75 -29.66
N ALA A 30 4.56 53.43 -29.79
CA ALA A 30 5.47 52.48 -29.17
C ALA A 30 5.63 51.19 -29.96
N LEU A 31 6.87 50.77 -30.16
CA LEU A 31 7.22 49.47 -30.75
C LEU A 31 7.87 48.62 -29.67
N PHE A 32 7.36 47.40 -29.47
CA PHE A 32 7.82 46.47 -28.46
C PHE A 32 8.67 45.36 -29.08
N PHE A 33 9.78 45.05 -28.44
CA PHE A 33 10.75 44.06 -28.88
C PHE A 33 11.17 43.15 -27.72
N SER A 34 11.63 41.95 -28.04
CA SER A 34 12.21 41.02 -27.07
C SER A 34 13.49 40.41 -27.61
N ILE A 35 14.49 40.23 -26.75
CA ILE A 35 15.77 39.58 -27.06
C ILE A 35 15.94 38.41 -26.10
N LYS A 36 16.23 37.21 -26.63
CA LYS A 36 16.63 36.07 -25.79
C LYS A 36 18.13 36.11 -25.54
N LEU A 37 18.51 36.11 -24.27
CA LEU A 37 19.89 36.14 -23.77
C LEU A 37 20.15 34.85 -23.01
N GLU A 38 20.59 33.81 -23.72
CA GLU A 38 20.85 32.48 -23.15
C GLU A 38 22.11 32.43 -22.29
N LYS A 39 23.06 33.32 -22.58
CA LYS A 39 24.32 33.48 -21.87
C LYS A 39 24.69 34.96 -21.76
N PRO A 40 25.62 35.32 -20.87
CA PRO A 40 26.04 36.71 -20.74
C PRO A 40 26.73 37.22 -22.01
N SER A 41 26.13 38.23 -22.65
CA SER A 41 26.68 38.84 -23.87
C SER A 41 26.57 40.35 -23.80
N GLN A 42 27.53 41.07 -24.38
CA GLN A 42 27.38 42.50 -24.65
C GLN A 42 26.32 42.68 -25.73
N VAL A 43 25.32 43.52 -25.43
CA VAL A 43 24.24 43.88 -26.35
C VAL A 43 24.58 45.22 -26.98
N LEU A 44 24.76 45.24 -28.29
CA LEU A 44 24.95 46.47 -29.06
C LEU A 44 23.67 46.73 -29.85
N ILE A 45 23.08 47.90 -29.62
CA ILE A 45 21.88 48.36 -30.33
C ILE A 45 22.29 49.58 -31.16
N GLU A 46 22.35 49.40 -32.46
CA GLU A 46 22.47 50.52 -33.40
C GLU A 46 21.06 51.03 -33.72
N PHE A 47 20.81 52.28 -33.37
CA PHE A 47 19.57 52.99 -33.63
C PHE A 47 19.82 54.08 -34.67
N GLN A 48 19.04 54.06 -35.74
CA GLN A 48 19.03 55.09 -36.76
C GLN A 48 17.65 55.73 -36.85
N GLU A 49 17.60 57.05 -36.74
CA GLU A 49 16.40 57.88 -36.82
C GLU A 49 16.45 58.77 -38.06
N PHE A 50 15.44 58.65 -38.93
CA PHE A 50 15.38 59.41 -40.18
C PHE A 50 14.81 60.82 -40.02
N ASN A 51 14.11 61.10 -38.92
CA ASN A 51 13.63 62.43 -38.57
C ASN A 51 14.04 62.81 -37.14
N THR A 52 15.15 63.52 -36.98
CA THR A 52 15.71 63.92 -35.67
C THR A 52 14.91 65.00 -34.94
N ALA A 53 13.92 65.60 -35.60
CA ALA A 53 12.94 66.46 -34.90
C ALA A 53 11.99 65.63 -34.03
N SER A 54 11.88 64.33 -34.31
CA SER A 54 11.17 63.38 -33.46
C SER A 54 11.99 63.11 -32.21
N ARG A 55 11.33 63.00 -31.05
CA ARG A 55 11.99 62.58 -29.80
C ARG A 55 11.62 61.14 -29.50
N CYS A 56 12.54 60.23 -29.75
CA CYS A 56 12.42 58.83 -29.39
C CYS A 56 13.17 58.51 -28.09
N VAL A 57 12.59 57.62 -27.30
CA VAL A 57 13.18 57.08 -26.07
C VAL A 57 13.21 55.56 -26.17
N LEU A 58 14.36 54.95 -25.82
CA LEU A 58 14.47 53.51 -25.63
C LEU A 58 14.15 53.18 -24.18
N LEU A 59 13.27 52.21 -23.97
CA LEU A 59 12.95 51.61 -22.69
C LEU A 59 13.49 50.20 -22.68
N LEU A 60 14.18 49.81 -21.60
CA LEU A 60 14.75 48.48 -21.41
C LEU A 60 14.23 47.90 -20.09
N SER A 61 13.55 46.76 -20.14
CA SER A 61 13.04 46.09 -18.95
C SER A 61 13.43 44.61 -18.94
N PRO A 62 13.97 44.10 -17.82
CA PRO A 62 14.21 42.67 -17.64
C PRO A 62 12.93 41.89 -17.24
N THR A 63 11.85 42.60 -16.87
CA THR A 63 10.66 42.00 -16.23
C THR A 63 9.38 42.22 -17.01
N ASP A 64 9.23 43.37 -17.67
CA ASP A 64 7.98 43.79 -18.30
C ASP A 64 8.02 43.63 -19.83
N PRO A 65 7.15 42.79 -20.42
CA PRO A 65 6.99 42.66 -21.88
C PRO A 65 6.57 43.95 -22.59
N HIS A 66 6.01 44.91 -21.85
CA HIS A 66 5.56 46.21 -22.34
C HIS A 66 6.25 47.36 -21.61
N PRO A 67 7.60 47.49 -21.71
CA PRO A 67 8.37 48.45 -20.93
C PRO A 67 7.75 49.85 -20.93
N SER A 68 7.61 50.41 -19.73
CA SER A 68 7.06 51.73 -19.47
C SER A 68 8.07 52.56 -18.68
N LYS A 69 7.77 53.84 -18.47
CA LYS A 69 8.59 54.71 -17.60
C LYS A 69 8.63 54.26 -16.13
N HIS A 70 7.79 53.33 -15.70
CA HIS A 70 7.79 52.82 -14.32
C HIS A 70 8.48 51.45 -14.22
N THR A 71 8.52 50.70 -15.33
CA THR A 71 8.98 49.30 -15.35
C THR A 71 10.34 49.12 -16.01
N ALA A 72 10.97 50.20 -16.50
CA ALA A 72 12.13 50.14 -17.37
C ALA A 72 13.20 51.19 -17.03
N VAL A 73 14.41 50.95 -17.51
CA VAL A 73 15.46 51.96 -17.70
C VAL A 73 15.18 52.69 -19.00
N TRP A 74 15.16 54.02 -18.99
CA TRP A 74 15.01 54.81 -20.22
C TRP A 74 16.30 55.48 -20.66
N LYS A 75 16.56 55.47 -21.98
CA LYS A 75 17.69 56.15 -22.62
C LYS A 75 17.14 57.02 -23.77
N HIS A 76 17.42 58.31 -23.74
CA HIS A 76 17.07 59.19 -24.86
C HIS A 76 17.84 58.78 -26.11
N LEU A 77 17.16 58.64 -27.25
CA LEU A 77 17.79 58.28 -28.52
C LEU A 77 18.09 59.53 -29.36
N SER A 78 17.13 60.43 -29.45
CA SER A 78 17.22 61.70 -30.17
C SER A 78 17.98 62.76 -29.35
N PRO A 79 18.61 63.77 -29.97
CA PRO A 79 18.50 64.17 -31.38
C PRO A 79 19.52 63.52 -32.33
N ASP A 80 20.33 62.57 -31.85
CA ASP A 80 21.38 61.96 -32.68
C ASP A 80 20.76 61.04 -33.74
N PRO A 81 20.99 61.27 -35.05
CA PRO A 81 20.39 60.46 -36.11
C PRO A 81 20.90 59.02 -36.12
N ASN A 82 22.11 58.79 -35.61
CA ASN A 82 22.69 57.46 -35.44
C ASN A 82 23.25 57.37 -34.02
N LYS A 83 22.74 56.43 -33.24
CA LYS A 83 23.18 56.20 -31.86
C LYS A 83 23.53 54.73 -31.66
N MET A 84 24.67 54.47 -31.05
CA MET A 84 25.08 53.14 -30.64
C MET A 84 24.92 53.02 -29.13
N LEU A 85 24.09 52.09 -28.69
CA LEU A 85 23.89 51.79 -27.26
C LEU A 85 24.55 50.46 -26.93
N THR A 86 25.42 50.49 -25.93
CA THR A 86 26.04 49.29 -25.37
C THR A 86 25.35 48.98 -24.05
N ILE A 87 24.76 47.79 -23.94
CA ILE A 87 24.26 47.24 -22.68
C ILE A 87 25.16 46.09 -22.30
N LEU A 88 25.76 46.19 -21.11
CA LEU A 88 26.58 45.12 -20.56
C LEU A 88 25.71 44.26 -19.64
N PRO A 89 26.05 42.98 -19.41
CA PRO A 89 25.36 42.10 -18.47
C PRO A 89 25.28 42.58 -17.03
N ALA A 90 26.11 43.56 -16.65
CA ALA A 90 26.04 44.19 -15.35
C ALA A 90 24.97 45.30 -15.29
N ASP A 91 24.48 45.84 -16.41
CA ASP A 91 23.48 46.92 -16.47
C ASP A 91 22.18 46.51 -15.73
N PRO A 92 21.54 47.40 -14.96
CA PRO A 92 20.32 47.10 -14.23
C PRO A 92 19.17 46.70 -15.16
N SER A 93 19.19 47.17 -16.41
CA SER A 93 18.21 46.75 -17.41
C SER A 93 18.45 45.34 -17.96
N TYR A 94 19.59 44.72 -17.68
CA TYR A 94 19.97 43.42 -18.23
C TYR A 94 19.56 42.27 -17.31
N SER A 95 18.93 41.24 -17.88
CA SER A 95 18.77 39.94 -17.23
C SER A 95 18.98 38.81 -18.23
N LEU A 96 19.57 37.71 -17.77
CA LEU A 96 19.56 36.45 -18.54
C LEU A 96 18.14 35.93 -18.70
N GLY A 97 17.85 35.31 -19.83
CA GLY A 97 16.50 34.92 -20.24
C GLY A 97 15.98 35.84 -21.34
N THR A 98 14.99 36.68 -21.03
CA THR A 98 14.40 37.61 -22.02
C THR A 98 14.62 39.05 -21.56
N LEU A 99 15.21 39.87 -22.42
CA LEU A 99 15.28 41.31 -22.29
C LEU A 99 14.22 41.95 -23.16
N TYR A 100 13.34 42.77 -22.58
CA TYR A 100 12.31 43.50 -23.29
C TYR A 100 12.76 44.93 -23.58
N LEU A 101 12.39 45.41 -24.76
CA LEU A 101 12.74 46.74 -25.23
C LEU A 101 11.51 47.41 -25.80
N ALA A 102 11.37 48.71 -25.59
CA ALA A 102 10.40 49.50 -26.32
C ALA A 102 11.05 50.77 -26.87
N VAL A 103 10.80 51.06 -28.15
CA VAL A 103 11.09 52.40 -28.69
C VAL A 103 9.80 53.19 -28.64
N ARG A 104 9.82 54.34 -27.97
CA ARG A 104 8.65 55.20 -27.78
C ARG A 104 8.85 56.57 -28.39
N TYR A 105 7.87 57.02 -29.16
CA TYR A 105 7.74 58.38 -29.66
C TYR A 105 7.16 59.29 -28.57
N VAL A 106 7.81 60.43 -28.31
CA VAL A 106 7.49 61.31 -27.17
C VAL A 106 6.82 62.62 -27.60
N GLU A 107 6.95 63.02 -28.86
CA GLU A 107 6.36 64.28 -29.36
C GLU A 107 4.84 64.18 -29.56
N ASP A 108 4.14 65.31 -29.43
CA ASP A 108 2.68 65.38 -29.54
C ASP A 108 2.17 65.40 -31.00
N ASN A 109 3.07 65.59 -31.97
CA ASN A 109 2.75 65.58 -33.40
C ASN A 109 3.85 64.89 -34.22
N GLY A 110 3.51 64.45 -35.43
CA GLY A 110 4.48 63.91 -36.39
C GLY A 110 4.73 62.40 -36.31
N ASN A 111 5.75 61.98 -37.05
CA ASN A 111 6.26 60.63 -37.08
C ASN A 111 7.75 60.63 -37.47
N SER A 112 8.39 59.49 -37.23
CA SER A 112 9.72 59.15 -37.70
C SER A 112 9.70 57.78 -38.35
N PHE A 113 10.73 57.52 -39.15
CA PHE A 113 11.12 56.16 -39.46
C PHE A 113 12.34 55.84 -38.60
N ILE A 114 12.36 54.63 -38.06
CA ILE A 114 13.48 54.13 -37.28
C ILE A 114 13.99 52.83 -37.86
N ARG A 115 15.28 52.58 -37.66
CA ARG A 115 15.95 51.32 -37.93
C ARG A 115 16.71 50.89 -36.70
N LEU A 116 16.60 49.60 -36.37
CA LEU A 116 17.28 48.97 -35.26
C LEU A 116 18.13 47.81 -35.79
N LYS A 117 19.38 47.74 -35.34
CA LYS A 117 20.24 46.58 -35.52
C LYS A 117 20.75 46.13 -34.17
N LEU A 118 20.62 44.85 -33.90
CA LEU A 118 21.10 44.22 -32.69
C LEU A 118 22.34 43.38 -32.99
N THR A 119 23.37 43.48 -32.18
CA THR A 119 24.54 42.58 -32.22
C THR A 119 24.82 42.07 -30.82
N LEU A 120 24.97 40.76 -30.67
CA LEU A 120 25.41 40.14 -29.42
C LEU A 120 26.88 39.76 -29.53
N ARG A 121 27.68 40.15 -28.53
CA ARG A 121 29.09 39.77 -28.46
C ARG A 121 29.37 39.00 -27.18
N ASP A 122 29.87 37.78 -27.32
CA ASP A 122 30.25 36.94 -26.19
C ASP A 122 31.59 37.34 -25.57
N SER A 123 32.44 37.96 -26.39
CA SER A 123 33.70 38.55 -25.95
C SER A 123 33.66 40.05 -26.18
N TYR A 124 33.93 40.80 -25.12
CA TYR A 124 33.93 42.25 -25.15
C TYR A 124 34.93 42.79 -24.13
N GLU A 125 35.36 44.02 -24.37
CA GLU A 125 36.18 44.76 -23.43
C GLU A 125 35.30 45.35 -22.34
N ALA A 126 35.73 45.19 -21.10
CA ALA A 126 35.11 45.80 -19.94
C ALA A 126 36.16 46.28 -18.95
N GLU A 127 35.80 47.28 -18.15
CA GLU A 127 36.58 47.73 -17.01
C GLU A 127 36.11 47.02 -15.74
N TRP A 128 37.04 46.58 -14.90
CA TRP A 128 36.67 46.00 -13.60
C TRP A 128 37.68 46.34 -12.52
N TYR A 129 37.17 46.34 -11.29
CA TYR A 129 37.97 46.56 -10.11
C TYR A 129 38.27 45.21 -9.42
N SER A 130 39.55 44.87 -9.29
CA SER A 130 39.95 43.73 -8.48
C SER A 130 39.96 44.12 -7.00
N LEU A 131 39.11 43.50 -6.19
CA LEU A 131 39.10 43.68 -4.73
C LEU A 131 40.44 43.26 -4.10
N ILE A 132 41.01 42.14 -4.57
CA ILE A 132 42.29 41.60 -4.11
C ILE A 132 43.43 42.57 -4.43
N ASN A 133 43.53 43.00 -5.69
CA ASN A 133 44.64 43.86 -6.15
C ASN A 133 44.38 45.35 -5.91
N LYS A 134 43.20 45.73 -5.42
CA LYS A 134 42.73 47.11 -5.20
C LYS A 134 43.07 48.03 -6.38
N SER A 135 42.80 47.56 -7.60
CA SER A 135 43.23 48.20 -8.85
C SER A 135 42.20 47.97 -9.96
N LEU A 136 42.08 48.96 -10.85
CA LEU A 136 41.26 48.91 -12.04
C LEU A 136 42.02 48.24 -13.19
N TYR A 137 41.32 47.40 -13.94
CA TYR A 137 41.82 46.66 -15.09
C TYR A 137 40.89 46.89 -16.28
N CYS A 138 41.44 46.84 -17.49
CA CYS A 138 40.68 46.87 -18.74
C CYS A 138 41.21 45.77 -19.69
N GLY A 139 40.30 45.01 -20.29
CA GLY A 139 40.62 43.94 -21.24
C GLY A 139 39.45 43.01 -21.55
N SER A 140 39.73 41.89 -22.22
CA SER A 140 38.73 40.91 -22.68
C SER A 140 38.31 39.93 -21.56
N TRP A 141 37.00 39.74 -21.39
CA TRP A 141 36.40 38.88 -20.35
C TRP A 141 35.51 37.76 -20.92
N LEU A 142 35.38 36.67 -20.16
CA LEU A 142 34.41 35.60 -20.34
C LEU A 142 33.80 35.26 -18.95
N GLY A 143 32.62 35.80 -18.60
CA GLY A 143 31.89 35.62 -17.29
C GLY A 143 32.46 36.46 -16.13
N PHE A 144 31.69 37.20 -15.27
CA PHE A 144 31.73 38.69 -14.96
C PHE A 144 32.21 39.32 -13.60
N TYR A 145 32.77 40.55 -13.70
CA TYR A 145 32.72 41.73 -12.79
C TYR A 145 32.81 43.04 -13.63
N TYR A 146 32.11 44.11 -13.25
CA TYR A 146 32.26 45.47 -13.82
C TYR A 146 32.46 46.49 -12.69
N HIS A 147 33.35 47.47 -12.87
CA HIS A 147 33.32 48.67 -12.03
C HIS A 147 32.34 49.65 -12.67
N GLY A 148 31.24 49.92 -11.99
CA GLY A 148 30.23 50.88 -12.41
C GLY A 148 30.75 52.29 -12.65
N PHE A 149 29.87 53.14 -13.17
CA PHE A 149 29.88 54.57 -12.83
C PHE A 149 29.95 54.70 -11.28
N GLY A 150 30.84 55.50 -10.72
CA GLY A 150 31.07 55.61 -9.27
C GLY A 150 32.10 54.63 -8.70
N ARG A 151 32.04 54.27 -7.40
CA ARG A 151 32.90 53.23 -6.76
C ARG A 151 32.10 52.01 -6.32
N VAL A 152 31.21 51.56 -7.19
CA VAL A 152 30.38 50.37 -6.95
C VAL A 152 30.73 49.30 -7.98
N ILE A 153 30.89 48.07 -7.51
CA ILE A 153 31.21 46.92 -8.34
C ILE A 153 29.91 46.17 -8.60
N TYR A 154 29.59 46.04 -9.88
CA TYR A 154 28.39 45.39 -10.38
C TYR A 154 28.75 44.03 -10.95
N GLY A 155 27.98 43.00 -10.61
CA GLY A 155 28.28 41.61 -10.99
C GLY A 155 27.02 40.85 -11.33
N LEU A 156 27.15 39.81 -12.16
CA LEU A 156 26.06 38.85 -12.35
C LEU A 156 25.78 38.10 -11.05
N ASP A 157 24.56 37.59 -10.91
CA ASP A 157 24.30 36.56 -9.91
C ASP A 157 25.30 35.40 -10.10
N ALA A 158 26.01 35.03 -9.03
CA ALA A 158 26.95 33.92 -9.03
C ALA A 158 26.32 32.62 -9.55
N ARG A 159 25.00 32.44 -9.45
CA ARG A 159 24.25 31.27 -9.95
C ARG A 159 24.15 31.19 -11.46
N ASN A 160 24.26 32.34 -12.13
CA ASN A 160 24.27 32.41 -13.58
C ASN A 160 25.66 32.17 -14.19
N VAL A 161 26.64 31.88 -13.33
CA VAL A 161 28.04 31.70 -13.72
C VAL A 161 28.43 30.24 -13.45
N GLU A 162 28.74 29.52 -14.52
CA GLU A 162 29.31 28.18 -14.43
C GLU A 162 30.65 28.21 -13.68
N GLU A 163 30.89 27.22 -12.84
CA GLU A 163 32.11 27.15 -12.04
C GLU A 163 33.33 26.94 -12.94
N GLY A 164 34.33 27.82 -12.83
CA GLY A 164 35.51 27.81 -13.70
C GLY A 164 35.30 28.42 -15.10
N ALA A 165 34.09 28.89 -15.43
CA ALA A 165 33.82 29.61 -16.67
C ALA A 165 34.38 31.06 -16.64
N VAL A 166 34.53 31.65 -15.45
CA VAL A 166 35.10 33.01 -15.29
C VAL A 166 36.58 33.03 -15.63
N ARG A 167 36.90 33.72 -16.72
CA ARG A 167 38.23 33.79 -17.31
C ARG A 167 38.46 35.20 -17.87
N TRP A 168 39.63 35.78 -17.59
CA TRP A 168 39.95 37.13 -18.07
C TRP A 168 41.40 37.31 -18.50
N SER A 169 41.62 38.29 -19.38
CA SER A 169 42.93 38.82 -19.76
C SER A 169 42.89 40.34 -19.77
N ALA A 170 43.76 41.03 -19.03
CA ALA A 170 43.81 42.48 -19.01
C ALA A 170 45.14 43.08 -18.59
N HIS A 171 45.21 44.39 -18.78
CA HIS A 171 46.26 45.25 -18.25
C HIS A 171 45.72 46.07 -17.08
N SER A 172 46.55 46.25 -16.05
CA SER A 172 46.22 47.17 -14.95
C SER A 172 46.36 48.61 -15.43
N LEU A 173 45.31 49.41 -15.24
CA LEU A 173 45.32 50.84 -15.59
C LEU A 173 46.23 51.66 -14.65
N ARG A 174 46.61 51.10 -13.49
CA ARG A 174 47.45 51.76 -12.47
C ARG A 174 48.92 51.89 -12.88
N LYS A 175 49.38 51.11 -13.87
CA LYS A 175 50.80 51.04 -14.27
C LYS A 175 51.21 52.01 -15.39
N GLN A 176 50.32 52.85 -15.92
CA GLN A 176 50.74 53.93 -16.81
C GLN A 176 51.25 55.12 -15.99
N ASN A 177 52.56 55.12 -15.74
CA ASN A 177 53.28 56.25 -15.15
C ASN A 177 53.09 57.52 -15.99
N SER A 178 52.60 58.58 -15.36
CA SER A 178 52.88 60.00 -15.59
C SER A 178 52.88 60.55 -17.04
N ARG A 179 51.91 61.44 -17.31
CA ARG A 179 51.93 62.50 -18.34
C ARG A 179 52.01 62.06 -19.81
N SER A 180 50.96 61.44 -20.32
CA SER A 180 50.29 61.85 -21.58
C SER A 180 49.23 60.81 -21.95
N TYR A 181 47.98 61.27 -22.05
CA TYR A 181 46.89 60.46 -22.59
C TYR A 181 47.02 60.45 -24.12
N ARG A 182 47.77 59.50 -24.68
CA ARG A 182 47.45 58.99 -26.02
C ARG A 182 47.11 57.53 -25.87
N ARG A 183 45.94 57.18 -26.42
CA ARG A 183 45.52 55.80 -26.68
C ARG A 183 46.46 55.25 -27.75
N GLU A 184 47.72 55.03 -27.40
CA GLU A 184 48.65 54.33 -28.28
C GLU A 184 48.17 52.89 -28.42
N GLU A 185 48.25 52.44 -29.66
CA GLU A 185 47.75 51.19 -30.21
C GLU A 185 47.79 50.06 -29.18
N ALA A 186 46.62 49.48 -28.92
CA ALA A 186 46.47 48.33 -28.05
C ALA A 186 47.54 47.29 -28.42
N THR A 187 48.57 47.15 -27.57
CA THR A 187 49.46 46.00 -27.63
C THR A 187 48.56 44.78 -27.64
N PRO A 188 48.60 43.93 -28.70
CA PRO A 188 47.69 42.80 -28.79
C PRO A 188 47.89 41.98 -27.53
N VAL A 189 46.78 41.70 -26.83
CA VAL A 189 46.71 40.95 -25.58
C VAL A 189 47.72 39.82 -25.66
N ALA A 190 48.92 40.04 -25.12
CA ALA A 190 49.92 38.99 -25.03
C ALA A 190 49.19 37.89 -24.28
N ARG A 191 49.11 36.67 -24.85
CA ARG A 191 48.39 35.50 -24.30
C ARG A 191 48.79 35.31 -22.83
N ALA A 192 48.17 36.06 -21.94
CA ALA A 192 48.55 36.22 -20.56
C ALA A 192 47.50 35.45 -19.79
N SER A 193 47.93 34.28 -19.34
CA SER A 193 47.41 33.54 -18.20
C SER A 193 45.98 33.92 -17.83
N LEU A 194 45.00 33.25 -18.42
CA LEU A 194 43.63 33.25 -17.91
C LEU A 194 43.69 32.95 -16.41
N LEU A 195 43.39 33.94 -15.57
CA LEU A 195 43.23 33.72 -14.14
C LEU A 195 41.80 33.24 -13.92
N GLY A 196 41.66 32.04 -13.34
CA GLY A 196 40.37 31.53 -12.90
C GLY A 196 39.93 32.27 -11.64
N VAL A 197 38.67 32.72 -11.62
CA VAL A 197 38.04 33.32 -10.44
C VAL A 197 37.04 32.32 -9.88
N SER A 198 37.02 32.14 -8.55
CA SER A 198 36.01 31.30 -7.92
C SER A 198 34.63 31.91 -8.09
N ARG A 199 33.62 31.08 -8.39
CA ARG A 199 32.20 31.48 -8.42
C ARG A 199 31.76 32.21 -7.15
N ARG A 200 32.35 31.87 -6.00
CA ARG A 200 32.03 32.49 -4.69
C ARG A 200 32.47 33.94 -4.58
N GLU A 201 33.43 34.36 -5.40
CA GLU A 201 33.88 35.75 -5.38
C GLU A 201 32.86 36.63 -6.12
N VAL A 202 32.22 36.12 -7.18
CA VAL A 202 31.26 36.87 -8.03
C VAL A 202 30.10 37.40 -7.17
N SER A 203 30.14 38.69 -6.83
CA SER A 203 29.13 39.33 -6.00
C SER A 203 29.12 40.85 -6.20
N TRP A 204 27.99 41.48 -5.91
CA TRP A 204 27.89 42.94 -5.79
C TRP A 204 28.75 43.42 -4.62
N SER A 205 29.51 44.49 -4.81
CA SER A 205 30.40 45.01 -3.76
C SER A 205 30.47 46.53 -3.78
N ILE A 206 30.44 47.12 -2.59
CA ILE A 206 30.57 48.57 -2.39
C ILE A 206 32.00 48.86 -1.96
N ILE A 207 32.74 49.63 -2.75
CA ILE A 207 34.09 50.06 -2.35
C ILE A 207 33.93 51.24 -1.41
N ALA A 208 34.43 51.12 -0.17
CA ALA A 208 34.33 52.16 0.84
C ALA A 208 34.81 53.54 0.33
N LEU A 209 34.02 54.57 0.62
CA LEU A 209 34.40 55.95 0.36
C LEU A 209 35.52 56.39 1.33
N PRO A 210 36.38 57.35 0.93
CA PRO A 210 37.51 57.79 1.77
C PRO A 210 37.06 58.39 3.11
N LEU A 211 35.85 58.93 3.16
CA LEU A 211 35.21 59.48 4.35
C LEU A 211 33.87 58.77 4.55
N LEU A 212 33.56 58.41 5.79
CA LEU A 212 32.29 57.78 6.18
C LEU A 212 31.07 58.68 5.95
N THR A 213 31.27 60.00 5.83
CA THR A 213 30.21 60.98 5.55
C THR A 213 30.13 61.39 4.09
N ALA A 214 31.02 60.88 3.24
CA ALA A 214 30.97 61.20 1.83
C ALA A 214 29.79 60.49 1.17
N GLU A 215 29.18 61.18 0.22
CA GLU A 215 28.17 60.65 -0.69
C GLU A 215 28.58 61.06 -2.10
N VAL A 216 28.44 60.15 -3.06
CA VAL A 216 28.86 60.38 -4.45
C VAL A 216 27.70 60.06 -5.36
N TYR A 217 27.35 60.99 -6.24
CA TYR A 217 26.41 60.77 -7.33
C TYR A 217 27.12 60.95 -8.67
N GLU A 218 26.90 60.00 -9.57
CA GLU A 218 27.34 60.07 -10.95
C GLU A 218 26.13 59.76 -11.86
N GLY A 219 25.72 60.76 -12.63
CA GLY A 219 24.52 60.69 -13.47
C GLY A 219 24.13 62.07 -14.01
N GLU A 220 23.02 62.11 -14.73
CA GLU A 220 22.54 63.36 -15.34
C GLU A 220 21.88 64.27 -14.28
N TRP A 221 22.01 65.58 -14.50
CA TRP A 221 21.39 66.60 -13.68
C TRP A 221 20.52 67.49 -14.56
N VAL A 222 19.26 67.67 -14.18
CA VAL A 222 18.34 68.61 -14.82
C VAL A 222 17.82 69.56 -13.74
N ASN A 223 17.99 70.87 -13.93
CA ASN A 223 17.55 71.91 -13.00
C ASN A 223 18.01 71.69 -11.54
N GLY A 224 19.23 71.18 -11.35
CA GLY A 224 19.80 70.92 -10.02
C GLY A 224 19.25 69.67 -9.32
N LYS A 225 18.47 68.85 -10.03
CA LYS A 225 17.96 67.56 -9.54
C LYS A 225 18.54 66.42 -10.35
N LYS A 226 18.71 65.26 -9.71
CA LYS A 226 19.14 64.01 -10.37
C LYS A 226 18.07 63.58 -11.37
N GLU A 227 18.50 63.19 -12.56
CA GLU A 227 17.62 62.79 -13.66
C GLU A 227 18.26 61.63 -14.43
N GLY A 228 17.44 60.79 -15.06
CA GLY A 228 17.90 59.71 -15.93
C GLY A 228 18.63 58.59 -15.19
N LEU A 229 19.46 57.83 -15.91
CA LEU A 229 20.22 56.73 -15.34
C LEU A 229 21.39 57.28 -14.51
N GLY A 230 21.49 56.89 -13.24
CA GLY A 230 22.56 57.35 -12.37
C GLY A 230 22.88 56.42 -11.21
N VAL A 231 24.08 56.56 -10.70
CA VAL A 231 24.60 55.83 -9.55
C VAL A 231 24.74 56.78 -8.37
N TYR A 232 24.16 56.39 -7.25
CA TYR A 232 24.35 57.07 -5.97
C TYR A 232 24.98 56.13 -4.97
N GLN A 233 26.06 56.57 -4.34
CA GLN A 233 26.81 55.79 -3.37
C GLN A 233 26.89 56.55 -2.04
N TRP A 234 26.45 55.88 -0.98
CA TRP A 234 26.67 56.25 0.40
C TRP A 234 27.83 55.44 0.99
N SER A 235 28.18 55.66 2.25
CA SER A 235 29.22 54.88 2.94
C SER A 235 28.90 53.39 3.08
N ASP A 236 27.63 53.05 3.23
CA ASP A 236 27.13 51.72 3.60
C ASP A 236 26.15 51.12 2.58
N ARG A 237 25.79 51.86 1.54
CA ARG A 237 24.80 51.44 0.54
C ARG A 237 25.02 52.14 -0.80
N SER A 238 24.43 51.59 -1.85
CA SER A 238 24.47 52.15 -3.20
C SER A 238 23.15 51.92 -3.90
N TYR A 239 22.77 52.85 -4.77
CA TYR A 239 21.67 52.73 -5.71
C TYR A 239 22.18 52.93 -7.12
N TRP A 240 21.68 52.14 -8.06
CA TRP A 240 21.92 52.30 -9.49
C TRP A 240 20.63 52.08 -10.25
N GLY A 241 20.12 53.12 -10.89
CA GLY A 241 18.85 53.03 -11.59
C GLY A 241 18.38 54.39 -12.06
N MET A 242 17.08 54.49 -12.32
CA MET A 242 16.50 55.71 -12.84
C MET A 242 16.19 56.74 -11.75
N TRP A 243 16.44 57.99 -12.10
CA TRP A 243 16.15 59.16 -11.30
C TRP A 243 15.19 60.05 -12.07
N LYS A 244 14.24 60.65 -11.35
CA LYS A 244 13.35 61.65 -11.89
C LYS A 244 13.06 62.70 -10.83
N GLU A 245 13.28 63.97 -11.15
CA GLU A 245 13.06 65.07 -10.21
C GLU A 245 13.78 64.86 -8.85
N GLY A 246 14.94 64.20 -8.88
CA GLY A 246 15.75 63.92 -7.69
C GLY A 246 15.37 62.67 -6.90
N MET A 247 14.28 61.99 -7.26
CA MET A 247 13.78 60.77 -6.59
C MET A 247 14.07 59.53 -7.44
N ARG A 248 14.21 58.37 -6.79
CA ARG A 248 14.30 57.07 -7.49
C ARG A 248 12.95 56.76 -8.14
N GLU A 249 13.01 56.36 -9.39
CA GLU A 249 11.87 56.05 -10.25
C GLU A 249 12.27 54.87 -11.15
N GLY A 250 11.32 54.23 -11.84
CA GLY A 250 11.62 53.22 -12.85
C GLY A 250 12.36 52.00 -12.30
N PHE A 251 13.12 51.30 -13.14
CA PHE A 251 13.90 50.16 -12.69
C PHE A 251 15.22 50.58 -12.03
N GLY A 252 15.57 49.93 -10.91
CA GLY A 252 16.83 50.19 -10.22
C GLY A 252 17.25 49.08 -9.27
N VAL A 253 18.54 49.07 -9.00
CA VAL A 253 19.24 48.13 -8.13
C VAL A 253 19.73 48.87 -6.89
N PHE A 254 19.39 48.38 -5.71
CA PHE A 254 19.82 48.92 -4.42
C PHE A 254 20.57 47.85 -3.64
N CYS A 255 21.76 48.17 -3.17
CA CYS A 255 22.60 47.27 -2.40
C CYS A 255 23.03 47.95 -1.11
N THR A 256 23.15 47.18 -0.03
CA THR A 256 23.78 47.62 1.22
C THR A 256 25.01 46.77 1.51
N SER A 257 25.90 47.31 2.34
CA SER A 257 27.10 46.64 2.85
C SER A 257 26.76 45.49 3.81
N ASN A 258 25.54 45.46 4.36
CA ASN A 258 25.05 44.35 5.18
C ASN A 258 24.49 43.18 4.36
N GLY A 259 24.46 43.28 3.03
CA GLY A 259 24.05 42.20 2.13
C GLY A 259 22.60 42.24 1.67
N LEU A 260 21.81 43.25 2.04
CA LEU A 260 20.51 43.49 1.41
C LEU A 260 20.75 43.93 -0.04
N HIS A 261 20.09 43.25 -0.96
CA HIS A 261 20.14 43.55 -2.38
C HIS A 261 18.73 43.55 -2.93
N TYR A 262 18.34 44.59 -3.65
CA TYR A 262 17.03 44.73 -4.27
C TYR A 262 17.20 45.08 -5.74
N GLU A 263 16.49 44.39 -6.62
CA GLU A 263 16.40 44.66 -8.05
C GLU A 263 14.93 44.78 -8.42
N GLY A 264 14.47 45.95 -8.83
CA GLY A 264 13.06 46.11 -9.14
C GLY A 264 12.66 47.54 -9.44
N GLU A 265 11.35 47.75 -9.48
CA GLU A 265 10.75 49.03 -9.80
C GLU A 265 10.71 49.96 -8.58
N TRP A 266 10.85 51.24 -8.86
CA TRP A 266 10.86 52.33 -7.89
C TRP A 266 9.84 53.37 -8.32
N HIS A 267 9.14 53.94 -7.36
CA HIS A 267 8.26 55.07 -7.58
C HIS A 267 8.35 56.01 -6.38
N LEU A 268 8.66 57.28 -6.64
CA LEU A 268 8.77 58.30 -5.59
C LEU A 268 9.64 57.84 -4.40
N ASP A 269 10.83 57.31 -4.67
CA ASP A 269 11.78 56.78 -3.68
C ASP A 269 11.40 55.47 -2.96
N ASN A 270 10.22 54.90 -3.24
CA ASN A 270 9.76 53.64 -2.64
C ASN A 270 9.92 52.46 -3.61
N LYS A 271 10.19 51.26 -3.08
CA LYS A 271 10.06 50.01 -3.85
C LYS A 271 8.61 49.84 -4.27
N HIS A 272 8.38 49.55 -5.56
CA HIS A 272 7.06 49.45 -6.16
C HIS A 272 7.06 48.35 -7.23
N GLY A 273 5.89 48.02 -7.78
CA GLY A 273 5.77 47.14 -8.94
C GLY A 273 6.42 45.76 -8.73
N LEU A 274 7.06 45.21 -9.76
CA LEU A 274 7.77 43.93 -9.62
C LEU A 274 9.20 44.12 -9.12
N GLY A 275 9.60 43.28 -8.16
CA GLY A 275 10.96 43.33 -7.63
C GLY A 275 11.44 42.03 -6.98
N LYS A 276 12.76 41.91 -6.90
CA LYS A 276 13.49 40.82 -6.26
C LYS A 276 14.30 41.38 -5.10
N ALA A 277 14.04 40.93 -3.89
CA ALA A 277 14.84 41.24 -2.71
C ALA A 277 15.63 40.01 -2.26
N PHE A 278 16.88 40.22 -1.90
CA PHE A 278 17.78 39.22 -1.33
C PHE A 278 18.23 39.75 0.01
N TYR A 279 18.02 38.96 1.05
CA TYR A 279 18.23 39.38 2.43
C TYR A 279 19.56 38.85 2.97
N PRO A 280 20.14 39.52 3.99
CA PRO A 280 21.40 39.10 4.61
C PRO A 280 21.42 37.67 5.17
N ASP A 281 20.25 37.14 5.56
CA ASP A 281 20.11 35.79 6.08
C ASP A 281 20.12 34.70 4.98
N GLY A 282 20.21 35.11 3.71
CA GLY A 282 20.15 34.23 2.54
C GLY A 282 18.75 33.95 2.02
N SER A 283 17.70 34.45 2.68
CA SER A 283 16.35 34.41 2.14
C SER A 283 16.18 35.38 0.96
N ARG A 284 15.15 35.17 0.16
CA ARG A 284 14.82 36.07 -0.95
C ARG A 284 13.33 36.13 -1.22
N TYR A 285 12.88 37.26 -1.73
CA TYR A 285 11.52 37.49 -2.21
C TYR A 285 11.55 37.88 -3.68
N GLN A 286 10.61 37.40 -4.47
CA GLN A 286 10.35 37.84 -5.83
C GLN A 286 8.84 37.99 -6.03
N GLY A 287 8.37 39.20 -6.30
CA GLY A 287 6.94 39.48 -6.43
C GLY A 287 6.63 40.96 -6.47
N HIS A 288 5.39 41.30 -6.15
CA HIS A 288 4.91 42.68 -6.16
C HIS A 288 5.30 43.46 -4.90
N TRP A 289 5.50 44.75 -5.08
CA TRP A 289 5.78 45.75 -4.06
C TRP A 289 4.84 46.92 -4.23
N GLU A 290 4.40 47.49 -3.11
CA GLU A 290 3.61 48.71 -3.05
C GLU A 290 4.16 49.54 -1.90
N ASP A 291 4.61 50.77 -2.15
CA ASP A 291 5.14 51.68 -1.14
C ASP A 291 6.06 51.03 -0.08
N ASP A 292 7.14 50.39 -0.56
CA ASP A 292 8.15 49.68 0.23
C ASP A 292 7.72 48.38 0.94
N VAL A 293 6.45 47.97 0.84
CA VAL A 293 5.94 46.71 1.39
C VAL A 293 5.71 45.65 0.33
N ARG A 294 5.90 44.36 0.67
CA ARG A 294 5.52 43.25 -0.21
C ARG A 294 4.00 43.18 -0.35
N SER A 295 3.54 42.99 -1.58
CA SER A 295 2.13 42.96 -1.94
C SER A 295 1.88 41.92 -3.04
N GLY A 296 0.61 41.70 -3.40
CA GLY A 296 0.20 40.88 -4.54
C GLY A 296 0.76 39.45 -4.52
N GLU A 297 0.95 38.84 -5.69
CA GLU A 297 1.55 37.51 -5.78
C GLU A 297 3.07 37.57 -5.59
N GLY A 298 3.62 36.62 -4.84
CA GLY A 298 5.05 36.55 -4.60
C GLY A 298 5.58 35.18 -4.21
N LEU A 299 6.84 34.95 -4.55
CA LEU A 299 7.65 33.79 -4.18
C LEU A 299 8.66 34.21 -3.12
N PHE A 300 8.57 33.61 -1.94
CA PHE A 300 9.57 33.73 -0.88
C PHE A 300 10.36 32.43 -0.75
N VAL A 301 11.68 32.51 -0.81
CA VAL A 301 12.58 31.38 -0.59
C VAL A 301 13.34 31.62 0.70
N TYR A 302 13.10 30.77 1.70
CA TYR A 302 13.80 30.79 2.97
C TYR A 302 15.26 30.34 2.80
N SER A 303 16.11 30.71 3.76
CA SER A 303 17.51 30.27 3.81
C SER A 303 17.67 28.75 3.91
N SER A 304 16.65 28.04 4.41
CA SER A 304 16.55 26.58 4.42
C SER A 304 16.34 25.96 3.03
N GLY A 305 16.02 26.78 2.02
CA GLY A 305 15.67 26.34 0.66
C GLY A 305 14.17 26.09 0.44
N VAL A 306 13.33 26.20 1.48
CA VAL A 306 11.87 26.11 1.34
C VAL A 306 11.37 27.30 0.51
N ALA A 307 10.58 27.01 -0.54
CA ALA A 307 10.08 27.99 -1.49
C ALA A 307 8.55 28.09 -1.40
N VAL A 308 8.05 29.21 -0.89
CA VAL A 308 6.63 29.47 -0.65
C VAL A 308 6.09 30.49 -1.63
N THR A 309 5.04 30.13 -2.36
CA THR A 309 4.31 31.01 -3.28
C THR A 309 2.93 31.30 -2.71
N GLY A 310 2.54 32.57 -2.72
CA GLY A 310 1.21 33.00 -2.29
C GLY A 310 1.03 34.51 -2.40
N LYS A 311 -0.15 34.98 -1.98
CA LYS A 311 -0.52 36.38 -1.98
C LYS A 311 0.00 37.09 -0.73
N TRP A 312 0.52 38.30 -0.88
CA TRP A 312 1.06 39.17 0.16
C TRP A 312 0.19 40.42 0.30
N GLU A 313 0.01 40.89 1.52
CA GLU A 313 -0.66 42.14 1.85
C GLU A 313 0.10 42.81 3.00
N ASN A 314 0.62 44.01 2.78
CA ASN A 314 1.35 44.80 3.79
C ASN A 314 2.46 43.99 4.51
N ASP A 315 3.33 43.33 3.74
CA ASP A 315 4.42 42.46 4.24
C ASP A 315 3.98 41.16 4.93
N GLU A 316 2.68 40.89 5.05
CA GLU A 316 2.13 39.64 5.58
C GLU A 316 1.72 38.70 4.45
N LEU A 317 2.16 37.45 4.55
CA LEU A 317 1.75 36.38 3.64
C LEU A 317 0.34 35.91 4.01
N CYS A 318 -0.59 35.96 3.06
CA CYS A 318 -1.92 35.40 3.23
C CYS A 318 -1.83 33.91 3.60
N PRO A 319 -2.79 33.38 4.39
CA PRO A 319 -2.68 32.02 4.90
C PRO A 319 -2.58 30.95 3.82
N GLU A 320 -3.31 31.07 2.71
CA GLU A 320 -3.31 30.05 1.66
C GLU A 320 -2.06 30.15 0.78
N VAL A 321 -1.23 29.11 0.81
CA VAL A 321 0.05 29.08 0.08
C VAL A 321 0.32 27.73 -0.58
N ARG A 322 1.32 27.74 -1.47
CA ARG A 322 2.04 26.54 -1.91
C ARG A 322 3.49 26.60 -1.45
N ALA A 323 3.90 25.68 -0.59
CA ALA A 323 5.28 25.52 -0.15
C ALA A 323 5.93 24.31 -0.84
N ASN A 324 7.12 24.48 -1.41
CA ASN A 324 7.93 23.41 -1.99
C ASN A 324 9.20 23.25 -1.16
N TYR A 325 9.56 22.01 -0.85
CA TYR A 325 10.68 21.67 0.02
C TYR A 325 11.87 21.12 -0.79
N PRO A 326 13.11 21.24 -0.27
CA PRO A 326 14.31 20.76 -0.95
C PRO A 326 14.33 19.25 -1.23
N ASP A 327 13.59 18.44 -0.45
CA ASP A 327 13.48 16.99 -0.63
C ASP A 327 12.54 16.58 -1.78
N GLY A 328 11.88 17.55 -2.43
CA GLY A 328 10.91 17.32 -3.51
C GLY A 328 9.46 17.20 -3.03
N SER A 329 9.23 17.22 -1.71
CA SER A 329 7.87 17.30 -1.16
C SER A 329 7.27 18.70 -1.36
N PHE A 330 5.95 18.79 -1.28
CA PHE A 330 5.25 20.07 -1.31
C PHE A 330 3.98 20.05 -0.47
N TYR A 331 3.59 21.24 -0.01
CA TYR A 331 2.39 21.49 0.76
C TYR A 331 1.52 22.54 0.08
N VAL A 332 0.21 22.35 0.10
CA VAL A 332 -0.79 23.32 -0.33
C VAL A 332 -1.83 23.45 0.78
N GLY A 333 -1.98 24.64 1.35
CA GLY A 333 -2.90 24.87 2.46
C GLY A 333 -2.57 26.13 3.26
N GLU A 334 -3.08 26.19 4.48
CA GLU A 334 -2.89 27.33 5.39
C GLU A 334 -1.47 27.41 5.96
N TRP A 335 -0.95 28.62 6.11
CA TRP A 335 0.44 28.91 6.48
C TRP A 335 0.49 30.12 7.40
N THR A 336 1.09 29.94 8.57
CA THR A 336 1.13 30.98 9.61
C THR A 336 2.48 30.95 10.28
N LYS A 337 3.09 32.13 10.49
CA LYS A 337 4.39 32.30 11.17
C LYS A 337 5.53 31.44 10.60
N GLY A 338 5.48 31.13 9.30
CA GLY A 338 6.52 30.33 8.63
C GLY A 338 6.32 28.82 8.72
N CYS A 339 5.17 28.35 9.22
CA CYS A 339 4.87 26.94 9.42
C CYS A 339 3.55 26.54 8.75
N ARG A 340 3.39 25.25 8.43
CA ARG A 340 2.10 24.67 8.02
C ARG A 340 1.10 24.78 9.17
N HIS A 341 -0.11 25.22 8.85
CA HIS A 341 -1.19 25.42 9.81
C HIS A 341 -2.55 25.04 9.19
N GLY A 342 -3.62 25.07 9.98
CA GLY A 342 -5.00 24.91 9.48
C GLY A 342 -5.20 23.64 8.65
N ASN A 343 -6.01 23.70 7.60
CA ASN A 343 -6.18 22.57 6.69
C ASN A 343 -5.18 22.63 5.52
N GLY A 344 -4.65 21.47 5.14
CA GLY A 344 -3.81 21.41 3.96
C GLY A 344 -3.47 20.01 3.49
N THR A 345 -2.90 19.97 2.28
CA THR A 345 -2.46 18.77 1.59
C THR A 345 -0.94 18.76 1.48
N HIS A 346 -0.30 17.74 2.02
CA HIS A 346 1.14 17.51 1.88
C HIS A 346 1.39 16.28 1.01
N THR A 347 2.21 16.42 -0.02
CA THR A 347 2.69 15.32 -0.83
C THR A 347 4.18 15.14 -0.57
N ASP A 348 4.59 13.97 -0.09
CA ASP A 348 6.01 13.66 0.11
C ASP A 348 6.71 13.28 -1.20
N ALA A 349 8.04 13.12 -1.16
CA ALA A 349 8.82 12.79 -2.35
C ALA A 349 8.48 11.43 -2.99
N PRO A 350 8.18 10.36 -2.21
CA PRO A 350 7.62 9.12 -2.75
C PRO A 350 6.23 9.25 -3.40
N GLY A 351 5.49 10.33 -3.13
CA GLY A 351 4.15 10.57 -3.65
C GLY A 351 3.01 10.14 -2.71
N ASN A 352 3.30 9.88 -1.44
CA ASN A 352 2.24 9.72 -0.43
C ASN A 352 1.62 11.09 -0.14
N VAL A 353 0.29 11.12 -0.06
CA VAL A 353 -0.51 12.35 0.09
C VAL A 353 -1.23 12.33 1.42
N PHE A 354 -0.91 13.27 2.29
CA PHE A 354 -1.67 13.54 3.51
C PHE A 354 -2.60 14.73 3.30
N VAL A 355 -3.88 14.55 3.60
CA VAL A 355 -4.89 15.62 3.62
C VAL A 355 -5.45 15.70 5.03
N GLY A 356 -5.30 16.83 5.71
CA GLY A 356 -5.79 16.97 7.09
C GLY A 356 -5.38 18.29 7.73
N LYS A 357 -5.53 18.37 9.05
CA LYS A 357 -5.18 19.55 9.83
C LYS A 357 -3.72 19.56 10.28
N TRP A 358 -3.18 20.77 10.40
CA TRP A 358 -1.82 21.07 10.77
C TRP A 358 -1.79 22.13 11.88
N GLU A 359 -0.90 21.96 12.84
CA GLU A 359 -0.60 22.94 13.88
C GLU A 359 0.91 22.98 14.07
N ASP A 360 1.54 24.13 13.83
CA ASP A 360 2.99 24.35 13.93
C ASP A 360 3.81 23.21 13.31
N ASP A 361 3.56 22.92 12.03
CA ASP A 361 4.18 21.85 11.23
C ASP A 361 3.87 20.39 11.65
N LYS A 362 2.99 20.19 12.63
CA LYS A 362 2.57 18.85 13.08
C LYS A 362 1.16 18.52 12.60
N ARG A 363 0.96 17.29 12.14
CA ARG A 363 -0.37 16.75 11.81
C ARG A 363 -1.20 16.67 13.10
N THR A 364 -2.45 17.12 13.03
CA THR A 364 -3.38 17.16 14.17
C THR A 364 -4.81 16.82 13.71
N GLY A 365 -5.64 16.27 14.59
CA GLY A 365 -7.03 15.87 14.32
C GLY A 365 -7.20 14.86 13.19
N GLU A 366 -8.39 14.79 12.61
CA GLU A 366 -8.69 13.86 11.53
C GLU A 366 -7.88 14.15 10.26
N GLY A 367 -7.28 13.10 9.70
CA GLY A 367 -6.48 13.16 8.49
C GLY A 367 -6.55 11.89 7.66
N LYS A 368 -6.41 12.06 6.34
CA LYS A 368 -6.36 10.99 5.35
C LYS A 368 -4.98 10.92 4.72
N LEU A 369 -4.28 9.80 4.92
CA LEU A 369 -3.01 9.48 4.28
C LEU A 369 -3.25 8.49 3.15
N THR A 370 -2.91 8.87 1.92
CA THR A 370 -2.94 8.00 0.74
C THR A 370 -1.49 7.65 0.39
N PHE A 371 -1.14 6.37 0.51
CA PHE A 371 0.18 5.88 0.15
C PHE A 371 0.33 5.77 -1.37
N ALA A 372 1.57 5.85 -1.87
CA ALA A 372 1.88 5.76 -3.29
C ALA A 372 1.43 4.42 -3.93
N ASN A 373 1.31 3.35 -3.13
CA ASN A 373 0.77 2.06 -3.55
C ASN A 373 -0.78 2.01 -3.59
N GLY A 374 -1.46 3.12 -3.30
CA GLY A 374 -2.92 3.25 -3.31
C GLY A 374 -3.63 2.85 -2.00
N VAL A 375 -2.90 2.40 -0.97
CA VAL A 375 -3.50 2.18 0.35
C VAL A 375 -3.92 3.53 0.94
N VAL A 376 -5.09 3.58 1.57
CA VAL A 376 -5.64 4.78 2.20
C VAL A 376 -5.81 4.53 3.69
N CYS A 377 -5.22 5.37 4.53
CA CYS A 377 -5.42 5.39 5.97
C CYS A 377 -6.20 6.63 6.38
N VAL A 378 -7.31 6.45 7.07
CA VAL A 378 -8.06 7.54 7.74
C VAL A 378 -7.89 7.36 9.24
N ALA A 379 -7.35 8.37 9.91
CA ALA A 379 -7.04 8.32 11.34
C ALA A 379 -7.12 9.70 11.97
N ASP A 380 -7.20 9.72 13.30
CA ASP A 380 -6.93 10.93 14.08
C ASP A 380 -5.42 11.05 14.32
N TRP A 381 -4.92 12.28 14.38
CA TRP A 381 -3.50 12.59 14.53
C TRP A 381 -3.29 13.50 15.74
N GLU A 382 -2.29 13.20 16.56
CA GLU A 382 -1.93 14.02 17.71
C GLU A 382 -0.43 14.28 17.71
N ASN A 383 -0.02 15.55 17.71
CA ASN A 383 1.40 15.94 17.72
C ASN A 383 2.24 15.28 16.61
N GLY A 384 1.65 15.07 15.42
CA GLY A 384 2.30 14.42 14.28
C GLY A 384 2.27 12.88 14.31
N GLN A 385 1.74 12.26 15.36
CA GLN A 385 1.62 10.81 15.50
C GLN A 385 0.19 10.34 15.17
N ARG A 386 0.09 9.19 14.50
CA ARG A 386 -1.20 8.60 14.11
C ARG A 386 -1.82 7.84 15.30
N GLN A 387 -3.07 8.14 15.63
CA GLN A 387 -3.86 7.44 16.65
C GLN A 387 -4.75 6.36 15.99
N GLY A 388 -4.19 5.17 15.79
CA GLY A 388 -4.90 4.06 15.16
C GLY A 388 -5.27 4.35 13.69
N GLY A 389 -6.41 3.84 13.21
CA GLY A 389 -6.92 4.20 11.89
C GLY A 389 -7.60 3.07 11.13
N VAL A 390 -8.30 3.48 10.08
CA VAL A 390 -8.96 2.60 9.11
C VAL A 390 -8.15 2.59 7.83
N PHE A 391 -7.60 1.42 7.48
CA PHE A 391 -6.84 1.20 6.26
C PHE A 391 -7.74 0.59 5.20
N THR A 392 -7.78 1.19 4.02
CA THR A 392 -8.48 0.69 2.83
C THR A 392 -7.45 0.36 1.77
N PHE A 393 -7.42 -0.89 1.32
CA PHE A 393 -6.46 -1.37 0.33
C PHE A 393 -7.03 -1.25 -1.09
N PRO A 394 -6.17 -1.17 -2.13
CA PRO A 394 -6.62 -1.09 -3.52
C PRO A 394 -7.53 -2.24 -3.98
N ASN A 395 -7.39 -3.42 -3.35
CA ASN A 395 -8.23 -4.58 -3.63
C ASN A 395 -9.62 -4.51 -2.97
N GLY A 396 -9.91 -3.46 -2.20
CA GLY A 396 -11.18 -3.26 -1.48
C GLY A 396 -11.19 -3.81 -0.06
N GLU A 397 -10.10 -4.41 0.43
CA GLU A 397 -9.99 -4.80 1.84
C GLU A 397 -10.02 -3.57 2.76
N VAL A 398 -10.70 -3.70 3.90
CA VAL A 398 -10.74 -2.67 4.94
C VAL A 398 -10.24 -3.26 6.25
N TYR A 399 -9.20 -2.67 6.83
CA TYR A 399 -8.55 -3.13 8.05
C TYR A 399 -8.57 -2.06 9.15
N VAL A 400 -8.91 -2.48 10.36
CA VAL A 400 -8.86 -1.66 11.58
C VAL A 400 -8.11 -2.45 12.65
N GLY A 401 -6.96 -1.95 13.10
CA GLY A 401 -6.16 -2.66 14.09
C GLY A 401 -4.72 -2.18 14.17
N GLY A 402 -3.87 -3.01 14.80
CA GLY A 402 -2.44 -2.75 14.90
C GLY A 402 -1.77 -2.69 13.52
N TRP A 403 -0.86 -1.73 13.37
CA TRP A 403 -0.17 -1.44 12.12
C TRP A 403 1.27 -1.07 12.43
N ASN A 404 2.20 -1.64 11.69
CA ASN A 404 3.61 -1.34 11.81
C ASN A 404 3.99 -0.24 10.80
N ASP A 405 4.32 0.95 11.28
CA ASP A 405 4.68 2.09 10.41
C ASP A 405 6.08 1.92 9.76
N GLU A 406 6.95 1.06 10.29
CA GLU A 406 8.26 0.78 9.70
C GLU A 406 8.17 -0.24 8.55
N SER A 407 7.46 -1.34 8.76
CA SER A 407 7.28 -2.40 7.76
C SER A 407 6.06 -2.21 6.86
N LEU A 408 5.23 -1.19 7.14
CA LEU A 408 4.00 -0.85 6.42
C LEU A 408 3.04 -2.05 6.27
N CYS A 409 2.87 -2.83 7.33
CA CYS A 409 2.02 -4.02 7.30
C CYS A 409 1.18 -4.24 8.57
N ARG A 410 0.18 -5.12 8.45
CA ARG A 410 -0.73 -5.49 9.55
C ARG A 410 0.02 -6.25 10.64
N GLU A 411 -0.16 -5.83 11.89
CA GLU A 411 0.48 -6.44 13.07
C GLU A 411 -0.44 -6.38 14.30
N GLY A 412 -0.25 -7.29 15.26
CA GLY A 412 -1.00 -7.27 16.52
C GLY A 412 -2.46 -7.66 16.32
N ILE A 413 -3.39 -7.05 17.06
CA ILE A 413 -4.82 -7.39 16.98
C ILE A 413 -5.50 -6.48 15.96
N GLY A 414 -6.32 -7.06 15.09
CA GLY A 414 -7.07 -6.29 14.11
C GLY A 414 -8.22 -7.04 13.45
N CYS A 415 -9.03 -6.26 12.77
CA CYS A 415 -10.24 -6.67 12.07
C CYS A 415 -10.10 -6.32 10.59
N CYS A 416 -10.07 -7.33 9.71
CA CYS A 416 -10.08 -7.18 8.26
C CYS A 416 -11.46 -7.58 7.70
N THR A 417 -12.04 -6.70 6.89
CA THR A 417 -13.23 -6.96 6.09
C THR A 417 -12.81 -7.06 4.63
N TYR A 418 -13.14 -8.19 4.00
CA TYR A 418 -12.77 -8.48 2.61
C TYR A 418 -13.85 -7.96 1.65
N PRO A 419 -13.53 -7.77 0.35
CA PRO A 419 -14.48 -7.25 -0.65
C PRO A 419 -15.74 -8.10 -0.83
N ASN A 420 -15.64 -9.41 -0.59
CA ASN A 420 -16.77 -10.35 -0.63
C ASN A 420 -17.64 -10.31 0.64
N GLY A 421 -17.32 -9.44 1.59
CA GLY A 421 -18.01 -9.32 2.88
C GLY A 421 -17.51 -10.31 3.94
N ASP A 422 -16.55 -11.18 3.62
CA ASP A 422 -15.92 -12.02 4.64
C ASP A 422 -15.17 -11.17 5.65
N LYS A 423 -15.01 -11.71 6.87
CA LYS A 423 -14.42 -10.95 7.97
C LYS A 423 -13.46 -11.80 8.78
N TYR A 424 -12.27 -11.28 9.03
CA TYR A 424 -11.32 -11.84 9.99
C TYR A 424 -11.14 -10.88 11.17
N GLU A 425 -11.31 -11.35 12.39
CA GLU A 425 -11.00 -10.64 13.63
C GLU A 425 -10.02 -11.47 14.44
N GLY A 426 -8.82 -10.96 14.70
CA GLY A 426 -7.82 -11.71 15.46
C GLY A 426 -6.42 -11.13 15.36
N SER A 427 -5.45 -11.98 15.67
CA SER A 427 -4.04 -11.59 15.64
C SER A 427 -3.45 -11.63 14.22
N TRP A 428 -2.49 -10.73 13.98
CA TRP A 428 -1.79 -10.48 12.74
C TRP A 428 -0.28 -10.40 13.01
N LYS A 429 0.51 -10.94 12.08
CA LYS A 429 1.97 -10.83 12.10
C LYS A 429 2.50 -10.87 10.68
N ASP A 430 3.35 -9.91 10.31
CA ASP A 430 3.97 -9.81 8.98
C ASP A 430 2.91 -9.92 7.86
N ASP A 431 1.82 -9.15 7.99
CA ASP A 431 0.67 -9.12 7.08
C ASP A 431 -0.17 -10.42 6.99
N LYS A 432 0.07 -11.39 7.87
CA LYS A 432 -0.62 -12.69 7.85
C LYS A 432 -1.44 -12.92 9.11
N ARG A 433 -2.58 -13.58 8.95
CA ARG A 433 -3.37 -14.11 10.07
C ARG A 433 -2.50 -15.02 10.94
N HIS A 434 -2.50 -14.79 12.24
CA HIS A 434 -1.61 -15.46 13.18
C HIS A 434 -2.29 -15.58 14.55
N GLY A 435 -1.80 -16.45 15.41
CA GLY A 435 -2.34 -16.62 16.77
C GLY A 435 -3.82 -16.99 16.74
N PHE A 436 -4.60 -16.47 17.68
CA PHE A 436 -6.04 -16.74 17.73
C PHE A 436 -6.84 -15.73 16.91
N GLY A 437 -7.82 -16.22 16.17
CA GLY A 437 -8.69 -15.37 15.37
C GLY A 437 -9.96 -16.07 14.91
N LYS A 438 -10.96 -15.27 14.57
CA LYS A 438 -12.25 -15.69 14.03
C LYS A 438 -12.38 -15.21 12.59
N PHE A 439 -12.60 -16.15 11.67
CA PHE A 439 -12.94 -15.89 10.28
C PHE A 439 -14.41 -16.23 10.04
N VAL A 440 -15.15 -15.34 9.38
CA VAL A 440 -16.55 -15.50 9.01
C VAL A 440 -16.65 -15.37 7.50
N GLU A 441 -17.11 -16.44 6.85
CA GLU A 441 -17.44 -16.48 5.43
C GLU A 441 -18.91 -16.12 5.25
N THR A 442 -19.16 -14.91 4.76
CA THR A 442 -20.50 -14.33 4.68
C THR A 442 -21.34 -15.05 3.62
N GLY A 443 -20.75 -15.41 2.47
CA GLY A 443 -21.48 -16.07 1.37
C GLY A 443 -21.92 -17.50 1.67
N LEU A 444 -21.21 -18.22 2.55
CA LEU A 444 -21.47 -19.63 2.86
C LEU A 444 -22.04 -19.83 4.26
N ASN A 445 -22.22 -18.76 5.03
CA ASN A 445 -22.62 -18.80 6.44
C ASN A 445 -21.75 -19.76 7.26
N ARG A 446 -20.45 -19.77 6.96
CA ARG A 446 -19.44 -20.57 7.67
C ARG A 446 -18.59 -19.68 8.55
N SER A 447 -18.13 -20.20 9.67
CA SER A 447 -17.15 -19.49 10.49
C SER A 447 -16.15 -20.46 11.10
N TYR A 448 -14.94 -19.97 11.29
CA TYR A 448 -13.89 -20.65 12.03
C TYR A 448 -13.42 -19.73 13.15
N ALA A 449 -13.29 -20.25 14.37
CA ALA A 449 -12.65 -19.56 15.48
C ALA A 449 -11.60 -20.49 16.11
N GLY A 450 -10.33 -20.12 16.04
CA GLY A 450 -9.24 -20.99 16.50
C GLY A 450 -7.87 -20.40 16.22
N GLU A 451 -6.86 -21.26 16.23
CA GLU A 451 -5.48 -20.89 15.97
C GLU A 451 -5.18 -20.74 14.48
N TRP A 452 -4.24 -19.85 14.18
CA TRP A 452 -3.75 -19.49 12.87
C TRP A 452 -2.23 -19.37 12.90
N PHE A 453 -1.57 -19.88 11.86
CA PHE A 453 -0.14 -19.73 11.70
C PHE A 453 0.17 -19.37 10.25
N LYS A 454 0.77 -18.18 10.03
CA LYS A 454 1.14 -17.69 8.69
C LYS A 454 0.00 -17.75 7.67
N GLY A 455 -1.23 -17.48 8.10
CA GLY A 455 -2.39 -17.42 7.23
C GLY A 455 -3.22 -18.70 7.12
N VAL A 456 -2.74 -19.84 7.64
CA VAL A 456 -3.47 -21.13 7.62
C VAL A 456 -4.07 -21.45 8.99
N ARG A 457 -5.22 -22.14 9.00
CA ARG A 457 -5.80 -22.68 10.24
C ARG A 457 -4.92 -23.82 10.75
N CYS A 458 -4.63 -23.79 12.04
CA CYS A 458 -3.85 -24.81 12.73
C CYS A 458 -4.36 -24.99 14.16
N GLY A 459 -3.80 -25.94 14.90
CA GLY A 459 -4.05 -26.09 16.33
C GLY A 459 -5.54 -26.34 16.64
N LEU A 460 -6.00 -25.87 17.80
CA LEU A 460 -7.39 -26.08 18.21
C LEU A 460 -8.32 -25.01 17.61
N GLY A 461 -9.47 -25.45 17.10
CA GLY A 461 -10.46 -24.56 16.52
C GLY A 461 -11.89 -25.11 16.52
N VAL A 462 -12.82 -24.19 16.28
CA VAL A 462 -14.24 -24.48 16.11
C VAL A 462 -14.68 -23.98 14.74
N GLN A 463 -15.07 -24.90 13.86
CA GLN A 463 -15.65 -24.61 12.56
C GLN A 463 -17.17 -24.81 12.63
N ARG A 464 -17.94 -23.77 12.33
CA ARG A 464 -19.40 -23.81 12.21
C ARG A 464 -19.77 -23.67 10.74
N ALA A 465 -20.63 -24.54 10.26
CA ALA A 465 -21.22 -24.50 8.93
C ALA A 465 -22.70 -24.88 9.02
N VAL A 466 -23.40 -24.84 7.90
CA VAL A 466 -24.84 -25.16 7.83
C VAL A 466 -25.11 -26.64 8.11
N ASP A 467 -24.19 -27.52 7.73
CA ASP A 467 -24.25 -28.97 7.91
C ASP A 467 -23.93 -29.42 9.33
N GLY A 468 -23.13 -28.65 10.07
CA GLY A 468 -22.77 -28.95 11.45
C GLY A 468 -21.69 -28.06 12.04
N THR A 469 -21.30 -28.39 13.26
CA THR A 469 -20.19 -27.76 13.98
C THR A 469 -19.12 -28.79 14.32
N TYR A 470 -17.88 -28.48 13.99
CA TYR A 470 -16.69 -29.24 14.37
C TYR A 470 -15.91 -28.51 15.45
N HIS A 471 -15.48 -29.23 16.47
CA HIS A 471 -14.59 -28.81 17.54
C HIS A 471 -13.38 -29.75 17.54
N GLY A 472 -12.18 -29.28 17.24
CA GLY A 472 -11.02 -30.15 17.25
C GLY A 472 -9.78 -29.52 16.65
N GLU A 473 -8.82 -30.37 16.30
CA GLU A 473 -7.53 -29.95 15.76
C GLU A 473 -7.58 -29.69 14.25
N PHE A 474 -6.72 -28.78 13.80
CA PHE A 474 -6.48 -28.41 12.42
C PHE A 474 -4.98 -28.40 12.11
N GLU A 475 -4.63 -28.78 10.90
CA GLU A 475 -3.27 -28.69 10.33
C GLU A 475 -3.44 -28.32 8.86
N ASP A 476 -2.72 -27.30 8.37
CA ASP A 476 -2.81 -26.84 6.98
C ASP A 476 -4.24 -26.73 6.43
N ASP A 477 -5.13 -26.06 7.18
CA ASP A 477 -6.54 -25.85 6.82
C ASP A 477 -7.44 -27.11 6.80
N VAL A 478 -6.93 -28.29 7.16
CA VAL A 478 -7.72 -29.53 7.22
C VAL A 478 -7.96 -30.01 8.65
N ARG A 479 -9.10 -30.63 8.92
CA ARG A 479 -9.38 -31.28 10.21
C ARG A 479 -8.43 -32.46 10.42
N CYS A 480 -7.80 -32.52 11.59
CA CYS A 480 -6.85 -33.56 11.99
C CYS A 480 -6.99 -33.87 13.49
N GLY A 481 -6.16 -34.79 13.99
CA GLY A 481 -6.06 -35.08 15.43
C GLY A 481 -7.37 -35.58 16.03
N GLU A 482 -7.65 -35.23 17.27
CA GLU A 482 -8.92 -35.55 17.94
C GLU A 482 -9.95 -34.44 17.71
N GLY A 483 -11.20 -34.85 17.43
CA GLY A 483 -12.26 -33.90 17.12
C GLY A 483 -13.67 -34.42 17.36
N TYR A 484 -14.57 -33.49 17.63
CA TYR A 484 -15.99 -33.68 17.85
C TYR A 484 -16.79 -32.91 16.79
N TYR A 485 -17.58 -33.63 16.00
CA TYR A 485 -18.51 -33.09 15.01
C TYR A 485 -19.95 -33.32 15.44
N GLN A 486 -20.77 -32.29 15.32
CA GLN A 486 -22.21 -32.32 15.57
C GLN A 486 -22.94 -31.80 14.32
N GLY A 487 -23.65 -32.69 13.63
CA GLY A 487 -24.45 -32.37 12.45
C GLY A 487 -25.78 -31.71 12.79
N CYS A 488 -26.36 -30.99 11.83
CA CYS A 488 -27.65 -30.32 11.97
C CYS A 488 -28.84 -31.28 12.10
N ASN A 489 -28.70 -32.51 11.60
CA ASN A 489 -29.69 -33.59 11.70
C ASN A 489 -29.56 -34.41 13.01
N GLY A 490 -28.77 -33.95 13.97
CA GLY A 490 -28.52 -34.68 15.22
C GLY A 490 -27.45 -35.78 15.12
N SER A 491 -26.87 -36.00 13.94
CA SER A 491 -25.70 -36.88 13.81
C SER A 491 -24.52 -36.33 14.62
N MET A 492 -23.68 -37.22 15.15
CA MET A 492 -22.48 -36.83 15.88
C MET A 492 -21.31 -37.76 15.53
N TYR A 493 -20.09 -37.26 15.62
CA TYR A 493 -18.88 -38.07 15.61
C TYR A 493 -17.88 -37.51 16.60
N ARG A 494 -17.28 -38.36 17.42
CA ARG A 494 -16.18 -38.03 18.32
C ARG A 494 -15.07 -39.04 18.14
N GLY A 495 -13.89 -38.62 17.71
CA GLY A 495 -12.74 -39.51 17.52
C GLY A 495 -11.66 -38.86 16.67
N SER A 496 -10.79 -39.68 16.09
CA SER A 496 -9.66 -39.17 15.32
C SER A 496 -10.05 -38.74 13.89
N TRP A 497 -9.28 -37.77 13.36
CA TRP A 497 -9.45 -37.13 12.06
C TRP A 497 -8.12 -37.05 11.33
N LYS A 498 -8.16 -37.17 10.00
CA LYS A 498 -7.00 -36.93 9.13
C LYS A 498 -7.46 -36.47 7.76
N GLY A 499 -7.05 -35.27 7.35
CA GLY A 499 -7.37 -34.71 6.04
C GLY A 499 -8.87 -34.63 5.79
N ASP A 500 -9.62 -34.05 6.75
CA ASP A 500 -11.08 -33.91 6.72
C ASP A 500 -11.89 -35.20 6.76
N ARG A 501 -11.25 -36.33 7.09
CA ARG A 501 -11.91 -37.63 7.16
C ARG A 501 -11.81 -38.22 8.56
N GLN A 502 -12.90 -38.86 8.97
CA GLN A 502 -12.98 -39.66 10.19
C GLN A 502 -12.10 -40.91 10.00
N VAL A 503 -11.11 -41.08 10.89
CA VAL A 503 -10.17 -42.20 10.87
C VAL A 503 -9.87 -42.63 12.31
N GLY A 504 -9.36 -43.85 12.50
CA GLY A 504 -8.95 -44.30 13.83
C GLY A 504 -10.14 -44.57 14.76
N HIS A 505 -9.91 -44.57 16.07
CA HIS A 505 -10.97 -44.92 17.02
C HIS A 505 -11.94 -43.77 17.20
N GLY A 506 -13.25 -44.07 17.23
CA GLY A 506 -14.27 -43.05 17.42
C GLY A 506 -15.62 -43.61 17.88
N ILE A 507 -16.53 -42.69 18.16
CA ILE A 507 -17.93 -42.93 18.47
C ILE A 507 -18.76 -42.06 17.52
N ALA A 508 -19.65 -42.67 16.74
CA ALA A 508 -20.59 -41.98 15.87
C ALA A 508 -22.03 -42.19 16.36
N LEU A 509 -22.90 -41.20 16.13
CA LEU A 509 -24.35 -41.29 16.29
C LEU A 509 -24.98 -40.91 14.95
N GLU A 510 -25.83 -41.78 14.42
CA GLU A 510 -26.63 -41.47 13.25
C GLU A 510 -27.88 -40.69 13.66
N GLY A 511 -28.15 -39.56 13.00
CA GLY A 511 -29.22 -38.65 13.39
C GLY A 511 -30.63 -39.18 13.18
N GLU A 512 -30.85 -39.96 12.12
CA GLU A 512 -32.20 -40.44 11.74
C GLU A 512 -32.61 -41.69 12.52
N THR A 513 -31.71 -42.66 12.66
CA THR A 513 -31.98 -43.93 13.33
C THR A 513 -31.68 -43.88 14.83
N GLY A 514 -30.87 -42.91 15.27
CA GLY A 514 -30.30 -42.88 16.62
C GLY A 514 -29.27 -43.98 16.87
N THR A 515 -28.81 -44.68 15.83
CA THR A 515 -27.85 -45.79 15.98
C THR A 515 -26.49 -45.24 16.38
N GLN A 516 -25.95 -45.75 17.48
CA GLN A 516 -24.61 -45.43 17.94
C GLN A 516 -23.61 -46.47 17.40
N TYR A 517 -22.49 -46.01 16.88
CA TYR A 517 -21.38 -46.84 16.42
C TYR A 517 -20.12 -46.51 17.23
N GLU A 518 -19.33 -47.52 17.60
CA GLU A 518 -18.08 -47.33 18.35
C GLU A 518 -17.03 -48.33 17.86
N GLY A 519 -15.84 -47.87 17.50
CA GLY A 519 -14.76 -48.73 17.00
C GLY A 519 -13.78 -47.99 16.11
N LEU A 520 -13.12 -48.74 15.22
CA LEU A 520 -12.16 -48.19 14.26
C LEU A 520 -12.87 -47.72 12.98
N PHE A 521 -12.66 -46.46 12.61
CA PHE A 521 -13.18 -45.83 11.41
C PHE A 521 -12.11 -45.68 10.35
N LEU A 522 -12.49 -45.87 9.09
CA LEU A 522 -11.72 -45.50 7.91
C LEU A 522 -12.65 -44.79 6.94
N LEU A 523 -12.34 -43.55 6.57
CA LEU A 523 -13.17 -42.73 5.67
C LEU A 523 -14.64 -42.60 6.17
N GLY A 524 -14.84 -42.55 7.49
CA GLY A 524 -16.17 -42.43 8.11
C GLY A 524 -16.99 -43.72 8.17
N LYS A 525 -16.40 -44.87 7.86
CA LYS A 525 -17.05 -46.17 7.97
C LYS A 525 -16.34 -47.05 8.98
N LEU A 526 -17.08 -47.82 9.77
CA LEU A 526 -16.50 -48.82 10.67
C LEU A 526 -15.74 -49.89 9.88
N GLU A 527 -14.58 -50.24 10.40
CA GLU A 527 -13.66 -51.26 9.91
C GLU A 527 -13.16 -52.12 11.06
N SER A 528 -12.69 -53.34 10.76
CA SER A 528 -12.12 -54.24 11.76
C SER A 528 -13.11 -54.52 12.89
N TYR A 529 -12.75 -54.38 14.16
CA TYR A 529 -13.66 -54.63 15.28
C TYR A 529 -14.42 -53.37 15.69
N GLY A 530 -15.73 -53.51 15.92
CA GLY A 530 -16.57 -52.41 16.35
C GLY A 530 -17.92 -52.88 16.90
N THR A 531 -18.64 -51.93 17.48
CA THR A 531 -19.97 -52.15 18.07
C THR A 531 -20.98 -51.19 17.45
N SER A 532 -22.24 -51.64 17.32
CA SER A 532 -23.37 -50.77 17.04
C SER A 532 -24.49 -51.00 18.05
N ARG A 533 -25.13 -49.93 18.51
CA ARG A 533 -26.29 -49.95 19.41
C ARG A 533 -27.44 -49.20 18.74
N SER A 534 -28.47 -49.94 18.34
CA SER A 534 -29.71 -49.42 17.78
C SER A 534 -30.91 -49.77 18.68
N ALA A 535 -32.11 -49.32 18.31
CA ALA A 535 -33.34 -49.79 18.96
C ALA A 535 -33.65 -51.26 18.65
N GLU A 536 -33.11 -51.79 17.55
CA GLU A 536 -33.41 -53.13 17.04
C GLU A 536 -32.46 -54.19 17.61
N ASP A 537 -31.19 -53.82 17.80
CA ASP A 537 -30.15 -54.72 18.30
C ASP A 537 -28.89 -53.99 18.83
N ILE A 538 -28.10 -54.73 19.61
CA ILE A 538 -26.72 -54.41 19.97
C ILE A 538 -25.82 -55.42 19.26
N TYR A 539 -25.01 -54.95 18.32
CA TYR A 539 -24.05 -55.78 17.60
C TYR A 539 -22.63 -55.51 18.07
N GLU A 540 -21.84 -56.56 18.25
CA GLU A 540 -20.42 -56.54 18.52
C GLU A 540 -19.71 -57.56 17.62
N GLY A 541 -18.76 -57.12 16.79
CA GLY A 541 -18.10 -58.01 15.85
C GLY A 541 -17.24 -57.30 14.82
N THR A 542 -16.92 -58.00 13.74
CA THR A 542 -16.11 -57.46 12.65
C THR A 542 -16.91 -56.64 11.62
N TRP A 543 -16.28 -55.64 11.04
CA TRP A 543 -16.86 -54.68 10.10
C TRP A 543 -15.94 -54.53 8.88
N LEU A 544 -16.55 -54.31 7.71
CA LEU A 544 -15.86 -53.99 6.46
C LEU A 544 -16.71 -53.01 5.67
N ASP A 545 -16.15 -51.87 5.28
CA ASP A 545 -16.84 -50.79 4.56
C ASP A 545 -18.17 -50.37 5.24
N GLY A 546 -18.18 -50.33 6.57
CA GLY A 546 -19.35 -49.91 7.35
C GLY A 546 -20.47 -50.96 7.44
N LYS A 547 -20.22 -52.19 6.99
CA LYS A 547 -21.18 -53.30 7.08
C LYS A 547 -20.66 -54.41 8.00
N ARG A 548 -21.60 -55.05 8.72
CA ARG A 548 -21.32 -56.25 9.53
C ARG A 548 -20.68 -57.32 8.64
N GLN A 549 -19.56 -57.86 9.07
CA GLN A 549 -18.75 -58.82 8.32
C GLN A 549 -18.16 -59.85 9.30
N GLY A 550 -17.83 -61.06 8.86
CA GLY A 550 -17.13 -62.05 9.69
C GLY A 550 -17.94 -62.48 10.92
N VAL A 551 -17.27 -62.85 12.01
CA VAL A 551 -17.95 -63.34 13.21
C VAL A 551 -18.43 -62.17 14.06
N GLY A 552 -19.71 -62.17 14.43
CA GLY A 552 -20.29 -61.14 15.30
C GLY A 552 -21.45 -61.66 16.15
N VAL A 553 -21.73 -60.95 17.22
CA VAL A 553 -22.79 -61.21 18.19
C VAL A 553 -23.82 -60.09 18.12
N ALA A 554 -25.08 -60.42 17.81
CA ALA A 554 -26.22 -59.52 17.87
C ALA A 554 -27.09 -59.87 19.08
N SER A 555 -27.37 -58.89 19.94
CA SER A 555 -28.25 -59.03 21.11
C SER A 555 -29.50 -58.20 20.88
N PHE A 556 -30.67 -58.83 20.97
CA PHE A 556 -31.96 -58.20 20.68
C PHE A 556 -32.65 -57.73 21.96
N PRO A 557 -33.54 -56.72 21.90
CA PRO A 557 -34.25 -56.18 23.06
C PRO A 557 -35.05 -57.20 23.88
N ASP A 558 -35.48 -58.30 23.25
CA ASP A 558 -36.21 -59.38 23.92
C ASP A 558 -35.30 -60.29 24.76
N GLY A 559 -33.98 -60.09 24.75
CA GLY A 559 -32.99 -60.90 25.45
C GLY A 559 -32.38 -62.01 24.58
N THR A 560 -32.82 -62.16 23.33
CA THR A 560 -32.23 -63.11 22.38
C THR A 560 -30.81 -62.68 22.00
N VAL A 561 -29.88 -63.64 21.88
CA VAL A 561 -28.49 -63.39 21.45
C VAL A 561 -28.11 -64.35 20.32
N LEU A 562 -27.70 -63.80 19.18
CA LEU A 562 -27.26 -64.54 17.99
C LEU A 562 -25.78 -64.29 17.73
N ARG A 563 -24.96 -65.34 17.79
CA ARG A 563 -23.57 -65.33 17.31
C ARG A 563 -23.47 -66.13 16.03
N CYS A 564 -23.13 -65.48 14.91
CA CYS A 564 -23.05 -66.10 13.59
C CYS A 564 -22.02 -65.41 12.69
N LEU A 565 -21.87 -65.92 11.47
CA LEU A 565 -21.11 -65.28 10.40
C LEU A 565 -21.97 -64.25 9.67
N TRP A 566 -21.40 -63.08 9.40
CA TRP A 566 -22.00 -61.96 8.69
C TRP A 566 -21.26 -61.72 7.38
N HIS A 567 -21.98 -61.37 6.33
CA HIS A 567 -21.40 -60.95 5.07
C HIS A 567 -22.23 -59.80 4.50
N GLN A 568 -21.58 -58.66 4.23
CA GLN A 568 -22.21 -57.48 3.65
C GLN A 568 -23.47 -57.01 4.41
N GLY A 569 -23.45 -57.13 5.75
CA GLY A 569 -24.55 -56.71 6.62
C GLY A 569 -25.62 -57.78 6.89
N ALA A 570 -25.62 -58.90 6.16
CA ALA A 570 -26.59 -59.98 6.35
C ALA A 570 -25.95 -61.17 7.08
N SER A 571 -26.68 -61.74 8.03
CA SER A 571 -26.34 -63.02 8.65
C SER A 571 -26.31 -64.11 7.57
N GLN A 572 -25.30 -64.96 7.59
CA GLN A 572 -25.13 -66.04 6.64
C GLN A 572 -25.71 -67.34 7.18
N ASP A 573 -26.27 -68.14 6.28
CA ASP A 573 -26.62 -69.53 6.55
C ASP A 573 -25.34 -70.33 6.91
N GLY A 574 -25.46 -71.23 7.88
CA GLY A 574 -24.32 -71.99 8.42
C GLY A 574 -24.42 -72.20 9.93
N PHE A 575 -23.28 -72.41 10.59
CA PHE A 575 -23.25 -72.67 12.03
C PHE A 575 -23.53 -71.40 12.85
N VAL A 576 -24.49 -71.47 13.76
CA VAL A 576 -24.86 -70.37 14.68
C VAL A 576 -24.84 -70.83 16.13
N HIS A 577 -24.63 -69.87 17.03
CA HIS A 577 -24.91 -70.02 18.45
C HIS A 577 -26.03 -69.04 18.81
N TYR A 578 -27.23 -69.56 19.07
CA TYR A 578 -28.46 -68.81 19.31
C TYR A 578 -28.95 -69.03 20.74
N ARG A 579 -29.01 -67.98 21.54
CA ARG A 579 -29.61 -67.99 22.89
C ARG A 579 -30.97 -67.32 22.81
N TYR A 580 -32.02 -68.05 23.15
CA TYR A 580 -33.39 -67.56 23.19
C TYR A 580 -33.66 -66.78 24.48
N ASN A 581 -34.67 -65.91 24.45
CA ASN A 581 -35.12 -65.14 25.61
C ASN A 581 -35.61 -66.00 26.79
N ASN A 582 -36.04 -67.23 26.54
CA ASN A 582 -36.48 -68.18 27.57
C ASN A 582 -35.30 -68.90 28.27
N GLY A 583 -34.06 -68.68 27.82
CA GLY A 583 -32.86 -69.32 28.33
C GLY A 583 -32.38 -70.53 27.51
N ASP A 584 -33.13 -70.97 26.50
CA ASP A 584 -32.70 -72.06 25.62
C ASP A 584 -31.46 -71.62 24.82
N VAL A 585 -30.53 -72.55 24.57
CA VAL A 585 -29.31 -72.31 23.80
C VAL A 585 -29.19 -73.34 22.69
N TYR A 586 -29.19 -72.88 21.44
CA TYR A 586 -28.96 -73.69 20.25
C TYR A 586 -27.57 -73.43 19.67
N GLU A 587 -26.86 -74.50 19.33
CA GLU A 587 -25.59 -74.49 18.60
C GLU A 587 -25.69 -75.47 17.43
N GLY A 588 -25.67 -75.00 16.19
CA GLY A 588 -25.82 -75.88 15.02
C GLY A 588 -26.07 -75.18 13.69
N ASP A 589 -26.38 -75.98 12.68
CA ASP A 589 -26.62 -75.51 11.31
C ASP A 589 -27.94 -74.72 11.20
N TRP A 590 -27.89 -73.57 10.52
CA TRP A 590 -28.99 -72.63 10.36
C TRP A 590 -29.17 -72.26 8.89
N SER A 591 -30.42 -72.26 8.42
CA SER A 591 -30.75 -71.78 7.07
C SER A 591 -32.16 -71.23 6.99
N ASN A 592 -32.37 -70.22 6.14
CA ASN A 592 -33.69 -69.60 5.88
C ASN A 592 -34.48 -69.24 7.16
N GLY A 593 -33.80 -68.76 8.19
CA GLY A 593 -34.44 -68.30 9.43
C GLY A 593 -34.84 -69.41 10.42
N GLY A 594 -34.35 -70.64 10.26
CA GLY A 594 -34.63 -71.72 11.21
C GLY A 594 -33.53 -72.78 11.33
N ARG A 595 -33.66 -73.64 12.35
CA ARG A 595 -32.73 -74.74 12.62
C ARG A 595 -32.77 -75.79 11.50
N CYS A 596 -31.60 -76.22 11.03
CA CYS A 596 -31.43 -77.23 9.98
C CYS A 596 -30.20 -78.11 10.27
N GLY A 597 -29.90 -79.07 9.40
CA GLY A 597 -28.67 -79.86 9.47
C GLY A 597 -28.48 -80.56 10.81
N SER A 598 -27.31 -80.40 11.43
CA SER A 598 -26.95 -80.95 12.74
C SER A 598 -26.87 -79.86 13.80
N GLY A 599 -27.34 -80.14 15.02
CA GLY A 599 -27.26 -79.15 16.09
C GLY A 599 -27.65 -79.66 17.47
N THR A 600 -27.24 -78.89 18.47
CA THR A 600 -27.52 -79.11 19.88
C THR A 600 -28.44 -78.01 20.40
N LEU A 601 -29.58 -78.36 20.97
CA LEU A 601 -30.44 -77.45 21.73
C LEU A 601 -30.41 -77.84 23.20
N ARG A 602 -29.96 -76.91 24.05
CA ARG A 602 -30.03 -77.00 25.50
C ARG A 602 -31.22 -76.19 25.95
N TYR A 603 -32.23 -76.84 26.51
CA TYR A 603 -33.41 -76.18 27.02
C TYR A 603 -33.13 -75.58 28.40
N ALA A 604 -33.88 -74.53 28.75
CA ALA A 604 -33.79 -73.85 30.04
C ALA A 604 -34.13 -74.76 31.23
N ASP A 605 -34.90 -75.83 31.02
CA ASP A 605 -35.22 -76.85 32.03
C ASP A 605 -34.06 -77.82 32.32
N GLY A 606 -32.95 -77.73 31.57
CA GLY A 606 -31.78 -78.59 31.69
C GLY A 606 -31.77 -79.77 30.71
N SER A 607 -32.85 -80.03 29.97
CA SER A 607 -32.87 -81.04 28.93
C SER A 607 -32.02 -80.63 27.72
N VAL A 608 -31.50 -81.60 26.98
CA VAL A 608 -30.59 -81.39 25.85
C VAL A 608 -31.00 -82.29 24.69
N TYR A 609 -31.20 -81.70 23.52
CA TYR A 609 -31.33 -82.43 22.26
C TYR A 609 -30.08 -82.25 21.42
N VAL A 610 -29.45 -83.34 20.97
CA VAL A 610 -28.33 -83.36 20.03
C VAL A 610 -28.73 -84.21 18.83
N GLY A 611 -28.87 -83.63 17.63
CA GLY A 611 -29.32 -84.40 16.48
C GLY A 611 -29.56 -83.60 15.22
N GLU A 612 -30.22 -84.24 14.26
CA GLU A 612 -30.60 -83.62 12.99
C GLU A 612 -31.83 -82.72 13.12
N TRP A 613 -31.88 -81.66 12.31
CA TRP A 613 -32.94 -80.65 12.28
C TRP A 613 -33.43 -80.44 10.86
N ARG A 614 -34.74 -80.24 10.70
CA ARG A 614 -35.36 -79.85 9.44
C ARG A 614 -36.56 -78.96 9.71
N ASN A 615 -36.62 -77.80 9.05
CA ASN A 615 -37.71 -76.83 9.18
C ASN A 615 -38.01 -76.50 10.65
N ASP A 616 -36.95 -76.19 11.41
CA ASP A 616 -37.02 -75.79 12.82
C ASP A 616 -37.50 -76.87 13.80
N LYS A 617 -37.54 -78.14 13.36
CA LYS A 617 -37.98 -79.27 14.16
C LYS A 617 -36.94 -80.40 14.19
N PRO A 618 -36.85 -81.16 15.30
CA PRO A 618 -36.10 -82.41 15.35
C PRO A 618 -36.47 -83.34 14.18
N HIS A 619 -35.44 -83.82 13.49
CA HIS A 619 -35.53 -84.71 12.34
C HIS A 619 -34.40 -85.75 12.38
N GLY A 620 -34.46 -86.76 11.50
CA GLY A 620 -33.36 -87.73 11.34
C GLY A 620 -32.94 -88.41 12.65
N CYS A 621 -31.65 -88.69 12.80
CA CYS A 621 -31.11 -89.28 14.02
C CYS A 621 -30.86 -88.20 15.09
N GLY A 622 -31.33 -88.44 16.32
CA GLY A 622 -31.10 -87.52 17.43
C GLY A 622 -31.16 -88.19 18.80
N CYS A 623 -30.52 -87.53 19.76
CA CYS A 623 -30.35 -87.91 21.15
C CYS A 623 -30.99 -86.84 22.04
N PHE A 624 -32.02 -87.19 22.80
CA PHE A 624 -32.67 -86.30 23.76
C PHE A 624 -32.37 -86.77 25.19
N THR A 625 -31.66 -85.96 25.95
CA THR A 625 -31.47 -86.14 27.40
C THR A 625 -32.45 -85.23 28.13
N ASP A 626 -33.30 -85.78 28.98
CA ASP A 626 -34.23 -84.97 29.77
C ASP A 626 -33.54 -84.24 30.93
N ALA A 627 -34.28 -83.41 31.68
CA ALA A 627 -33.75 -82.65 32.81
C ALA A 627 -33.26 -83.53 33.99
N CYS A 628 -33.69 -84.80 34.05
CA CYS A 628 -33.28 -85.74 35.08
C CYS A 628 -32.01 -86.52 34.67
N GLY A 629 -31.64 -86.52 33.39
CA GLY A 629 -30.48 -87.22 32.82
C GLY A 629 -30.84 -88.49 32.03
N GLU A 630 -32.11 -88.83 31.88
CA GLU A 630 -32.53 -89.95 31.05
C GLU A 630 -32.34 -89.64 29.58
N THR A 631 -31.67 -90.53 28.85
CA THR A 631 -31.22 -90.28 27.48
C THR A 631 -31.93 -91.18 26.48
N HIS A 632 -32.53 -90.57 25.46
CA HIS A 632 -33.35 -91.21 24.44
C HIS A 632 -32.73 -91.00 23.05
N VAL A 633 -32.24 -92.07 22.43
CA VAL A 633 -31.65 -92.05 21.08
C VAL A 633 -32.62 -92.69 20.09
N GLY A 634 -33.00 -91.97 19.03
CA GLY A 634 -33.92 -92.49 18.01
C GLY A 634 -34.08 -91.61 16.77
N GLU A 635 -34.93 -92.07 15.85
CA GLU A 635 -35.31 -91.32 14.64
C GLU A 635 -36.46 -90.32 14.93
N TRP A 636 -36.34 -89.11 14.40
CA TRP A 636 -37.29 -88.02 14.55
C TRP A 636 -37.87 -87.63 13.20
N CYS A 637 -39.17 -87.30 13.16
CA CYS A 637 -39.83 -86.78 11.97
C CYS A 637 -40.74 -85.61 12.35
N SER A 638 -40.47 -84.43 11.80
CA SER A 638 -41.30 -83.24 12.00
C SER A 638 -41.58 -82.92 13.48
N GLY A 639 -40.58 -83.13 14.34
CA GLY A 639 -40.65 -82.86 15.78
C GLY A 639 -41.26 -83.98 16.62
N THR A 640 -41.70 -85.08 16.02
CA THR A 640 -42.20 -86.26 16.72
C THR A 640 -41.22 -87.42 16.57
N GLN A 641 -40.88 -88.08 17.67
CA GLN A 641 -40.09 -89.32 17.60
C GLN A 641 -40.89 -90.38 16.84
N LYS A 642 -40.26 -91.04 15.87
CA LYS A 642 -40.87 -92.16 15.13
C LYS A 642 -40.88 -93.40 16.04
N ASP A 643 -42.06 -93.97 16.28
CA ASP A 643 -42.28 -95.21 17.04
C ASP A 643 -41.80 -96.47 16.27
N VAL A 644 -40.50 -96.65 16.03
CA VAL A 644 -40.01 -97.76 15.18
C VAL A 644 -39.01 -98.67 15.88
N ARG A 645 -38.04 -98.12 16.61
CA ARG A 645 -37.04 -98.78 17.48
C ARG A 645 -36.06 -97.73 17.99
N GLY A 646 -35.75 -97.71 19.28
CA GLY A 646 -34.86 -96.73 19.89
C GLY A 646 -34.14 -97.26 21.12
N LYS A 647 -33.20 -96.47 21.64
CA LYS A 647 -32.48 -96.77 22.87
C LYS A 647 -32.87 -95.79 23.98
N ILE A 648 -33.14 -96.29 25.18
CA ILE A 648 -33.38 -95.49 26.39
C ILE A 648 -32.30 -95.86 27.41
N GLN A 649 -31.49 -94.89 27.82
CA GLN A 649 -30.58 -95.04 28.94
C GLN A 649 -31.19 -94.37 30.16
N PHE A 650 -31.45 -95.15 31.20
CA PHE A 650 -32.00 -94.71 32.48
C PHE A 650 -30.89 -94.22 33.41
N ILE A 651 -31.27 -93.40 34.40
CA ILE A 651 -30.36 -92.82 35.40
C ILE A 651 -29.58 -93.87 36.19
N ASP A 652 -30.18 -95.04 36.43
CA ASP A 652 -29.53 -96.14 37.15
C ASP A 652 -28.44 -96.85 36.32
N GLY A 653 -28.24 -96.46 35.05
CA GLY A 653 -27.31 -97.08 34.10
C GLY A 653 -27.96 -98.17 33.24
N SER A 654 -29.24 -98.45 33.44
CA SER A 654 -30.00 -99.41 32.63
C SER A 654 -30.19 -98.91 31.21
N MET A 655 -30.20 -99.82 30.24
CA MET A 655 -30.26 -99.54 28.82
C MET A 655 -31.34 -100.39 28.16
N TYR A 656 -32.38 -99.74 27.65
CA TYR A 656 -33.40 -100.34 26.80
C TYR A 656 -33.04 -100.17 25.32
N GLU A 657 -33.27 -101.17 24.49
CA GLU A 657 -33.15 -101.16 23.03
C GLU A 657 -34.34 -101.90 22.42
N GLY A 658 -35.27 -101.18 21.78
CA GLY A 658 -36.51 -101.80 21.30
C GLY A 658 -37.54 -100.82 20.77
N ASP A 659 -38.73 -101.33 20.47
CA ASP A 659 -39.88 -100.52 20.08
C ASP A 659 -40.23 -99.54 21.23
N VAL A 660 -40.42 -98.26 20.91
CA VAL A 660 -40.73 -97.20 21.88
C VAL A 660 -42.02 -96.52 21.43
N CYS A 661 -42.91 -96.21 22.37
CA CYS A 661 -44.11 -95.39 22.13
C CYS A 661 -44.30 -94.43 23.30
N ASN A 662 -44.61 -93.16 23.02
CA ASN A 662 -44.77 -92.11 24.03
C ASN A 662 -43.59 -92.05 25.04
N ARG A 663 -42.35 -92.19 24.57
CA ARG A 663 -41.10 -92.20 25.37
C ARG A 663 -40.96 -93.36 26.36
N ARG A 664 -41.76 -94.40 26.23
CA ARG A 664 -41.70 -95.59 27.09
C ARG A 664 -41.43 -96.85 26.27
N PRO A 665 -40.70 -97.84 26.84
CA PRO A 665 -40.63 -99.18 26.27
C PRO A 665 -42.01 -99.69 25.84
N HIS A 666 -42.20 -100.01 24.56
CA HIS A 666 -43.49 -100.42 24.03
C HIS A 666 -43.33 -101.23 22.73
N GLY A 667 -43.81 -102.47 22.69
CA GLY A 667 -43.50 -103.43 21.62
C GLY A 667 -42.28 -104.29 21.98
N LYS A 668 -41.63 -104.91 21.01
CA LYS A 668 -40.49 -105.80 21.25
C LYS A 668 -39.22 -105.01 21.58
N GLY A 669 -38.55 -105.38 22.65
CA GLY A 669 -37.30 -104.74 23.04
C GLY A 669 -36.48 -105.52 24.06
N ARG A 670 -35.31 -104.99 24.37
CA ARG A 670 -34.31 -105.54 25.28
C ARG A 670 -33.94 -104.50 26.34
N LEU A 671 -34.21 -104.74 27.61
CA LEU A 671 -33.78 -103.92 28.75
C LEU A 671 -32.61 -104.59 29.47
N CYS A 672 -31.44 -103.95 29.47
CA CYS A 672 -30.23 -104.38 30.16
C CYS A 672 -29.99 -103.51 31.39
N TYR A 673 -29.92 -104.08 32.58
CA TYR A 673 -29.52 -103.39 33.81
C TYR A 673 -27.98 -103.36 33.95
N PRO A 674 -27.40 -102.45 34.76
CA PRO A 674 -25.95 -102.36 34.98
C PRO A 674 -25.34 -103.63 35.58
N ASP A 675 -26.14 -104.40 36.31
CA ASP A 675 -25.76 -105.67 36.91
C ASP A 675 -25.69 -106.84 35.90
N GLY A 676 -25.98 -106.57 34.62
CA GLY A 676 -26.01 -107.55 33.54
C GLY A 676 -27.35 -108.25 33.33
N THR A 677 -28.38 -107.92 34.12
CA THR A 677 -29.73 -108.48 33.97
C THR A 677 -30.36 -108.01 32.66
N VAL A 678 -30.85 -108.93 31.83
CA VAL A 678 -31.44 -108.62 30.51
C VAL A 678 -32.87 -109.13 30.42
N PHE A 679 -33.80 -108.24 30.04
CA PHE A 679 -35.19 -108.56 29.73
C PHE A 679 -35.43 -108.33 28.24
N ASP A 680 -35.61 -109.42 27.47
CA ASP A 680 -35.84 -109.39 26.02
C ASP A 680 -37.25 -109.92 25.74
N GLY A 681 -38.17 -109.07 25.30
CA GLY A 681 -39.58 -109.41 25.19
C GLY A 681 -40.47 -108.23 24.80
N THR A 682 -41.78 -108.37 25.00
CA THR A 682 -42.73 -107.31 24.66
C THR A 682 -42.89 -106.35 25.83
N PHE A 683 -43.03 -105.06 25.56
CA PHE A 683 -43.26 -104.04 26.56
C PHE A 683 -44.57 -103.34 26.23
N LYS A 684 -45.30 -102.85 27.23
CA LYS A 684 -46.48 -102.00 27.02
C LYS A 684 -46.42 -100.84 27.99
N ASN A 685 -46.27 -99.63 27.47
CA ASN A 685 -46.25 -98.39 28.25
C ASN A 685 -45.21 -98.39 29.38
N GLY A 686 -44.06 -99.02 29.16
CA GLY A 686 -42.93 -99.12 30.10
C GLY A 686 -42.90 -100.38 30.95
N ILE A 687 -43.92 -101.24 30.86
CA ILE A 687 -44.00 -102.46 31.65
C ILE A 687 -43.63 -103.66 30.77
N TYR A 688 -42.68 -104.48 31.23
CA TYR A 688 -42.34 -105.76 30.59
C TYR A 688 -43.56 -106.69 30.64
N ALA A 689 -44.10 -107.01 29.47
CA ALA A 689 -45.19 -107.95 29.25
C ALA A 689 -44.60 -109.16 28.53
N ALA A 690 -44.33 -110.21 29.32
CA ALA A 690 -43.67 -111.44 28.87
C ALA A 690 -44.25 -112.04 27.58
#